data_AF-A0A3E0BVC4-F1
#
_entry.id   AF-A0A3E0BVC4-F1
#
_cell.length_a   1.000
_cell.length_b   1.000
_cell.length_c   1.000
_cell.angle_alpha   90.00
_cell.angle_beta   90.00
_cell.angle_gamma   90.00
#
_symmetry.space_group_name_H-M   'P 1'
#
loop_
_entity.id
_entity.type
_entity.pdbx_description
1 polymer ?
#
loop_
_entity_poly.entity_id
_entity_poly.type
_entity_poly.pdbx_seq_one_letter_code
_entity_poly.pdbx_strand_id
1 'polypeptide(L)'
;MKSVKTLQAELRALIEQGTTTGGTRTVRALRMHAGGQSHADQVAENLVQQAIASGLPLSTSVVETDPLKGGNTAELVARVTLHAPFVFKLDRTTEKLAAEGEMMRKVRNNSKLSERFRQAWPVIYAIHDKAPYAYLMEYFPREDGWTSLEDRLYPPVGTPAASTSEATRLTNATLDVLFDGYVQSVQTRALPNIVVDYVGRINERLSKVAAKDARFASRRLRINGDLFEPWQHYVDLLGKHTDFLMKITPQFTTVAHGDPNPGNILMRTGVTGIEVKLIDPKEWETGDYLFDIAKLTHFVQGTGPIEKPASGVAVKADYSEQDGVDELSYQFDPPPFTPSIVDSCLERVQQFASAHKDIHWQARYELAMASNLLGLPPGRLEKGRPDAALILYGEGLRWLKQFCDRLRASHVPAPAPVTADVTLSVEPESLAKARERVRQDTPNVTETTDRRGFQVLHWQPSRANAANKPVELSLEHEARLSASSESILAHIKQQLAASHAMPTGNVLLPGNTRFAHLTVRHQQRDKGSQSVDHYWDLAMADHAAHLIPRMMSMRERVQTSSFMTWTADEKARALNLELPLVAYEHSGVIARLEFNWIDNLDTTFAELREAGASASTDNPLLLAARIMDIREGDPAGWIPLIEHTTYREKYHITDNDSDLFHLNVDHVVAQSLKSGRIATYTDIDVAPAVLVDDGVLDTLVAFSQSLENAYGLVPVRATKAWRDAYLTGELPLGEKK
;
A
#
# COMPACT_ATOMS: atom_id res chain seq x y z
N MET A 1 10.84 -48.69 23.74
CA MET A 1 10.10 -47.42 23.50
C MET A 1 9.10 -47.66 22.37
N LYS A 2 7.80 -47.47 22.62
CA LYS A 2 6.78 -47.62 21.56
C LYS A 2 6.90 -46.46 20.56
N SER A 3 6.64 -46.71 19.28
CA SER A 3 6.72 -45.66 18.25
C SER A 3 5.59 -44.63 18.44
N VAL A 4 5.84 -43.37 18.09
CA VAL A 4 4.87 -42.26 18.18
C VAL A 4 3.55 -42.59 17.46
N LYS A 5 3.60 -43.34 16.35
CA LYS A 5 2.41 -43.82 15.63
C LYS A 5 1.57 -44.80 16.44
N THR A 6 2.20 -45.59 17.31
CA THR A 6 1.51 -46.57 18.18
C THR A 6 0.76 -45.86 19.31
N LEU A 7 1.36 -44.80 19.87
CA LEU A 7 0.72 -43.95 20.89
C LEU A 7 -0.46 -43.14 20.32
N GLN A 8 -0.34 -42.62 19.10
CA GLN A 8 -1.45 -41.92 18.44
C GLN A 8 -2.62 -42.84 18.08
N ALA A 9 -2.34 -44.10 17.72
CA ALA A 9 -3.36 -45.11 17.46
C ALA A 9 -4.06 -45.58 18.75
N GLU A 10 -3.30 -45.77 19.84
CA GLU A 10 -3.85 -46.11 21.16
C GLU A 10 -4.71 -44.96 21.73
N LEU A 11 -4.33 -43.70 21.50
CA LEU A 11 -5.10 -42.53 21.92
C LEU A 11 -6.41 -42.37 21.12
N ARG A 12 -6.39 -42.61 19.80
CA ARG A 12 -7.63 -42.64 18.98
C ARG A 12 -8.57 -43.77 19.40
N ALA A 13 -8.04 -44.96 19.66
CA ALA A 13 -8.83 -46.09 20.12
C ALA A 13 -9.49 -45.84 21.49
N LEU A 14 -8.82 -45.12 22.40
CA LEU A 14 -9.39 -44.71 23.69
C LEU A 14 -10.51 -43.67 23.57
N ILE A 15 -10.42 -42.75 22.60
CA ILE A 15 -11.45 -41.74 22.31
C ILE A 15 -12.69 -42.40 21.65
N GLU A 16 -12.48 -43.36 20.76
CA GLU A 16 -13.55 -44.12 20.10
C GLU A 16 -14.25 -45.12 21.04
N GLN A 17 -13.52 -45.71 21.99
CA GLN A 17 -14.12 -46.55 23.04
C GLN A 17 -14.87 -45.74 24.11
N GLY A 18 -14.56 -44.44 24.26
CA GLY A 18 -15.26 -43.54 25.19
C GLY A 18 -16.64 -43.06 24.70
N THR A 19 -17.00 -43.28 23.44
CA THR A 19 -18.21 -42.69 22.81
C THR A 19 -19.38 -43.65 22.61
N THR A 20 -19.31 -44.91 23.08
CA THR A 20 -20.33 -45.94 22.77
C THR A 20 -21.09 -46.55 23.95
N THR A 21 -21.06 -45.96 25.15
CA THR A 21 -21.99 -46.37 26.22
C THR A 21 -23.03 -45.30 26.52
N GLY A 22 -24.21 -45.49 25.94
CA GLY A 22 -25.45 -44.83 26.34
C GLY A 22 -25.74 -45.08 27.81
N GLY A 23 -25.49 -44.06 28.62
CA GLY A 23 -25.92 -43.97 30.00
C GLY A 23 -26.22 -42.51 30.28
N THR A 24 -27.50 -42.19 30.44
CA THR A 24 -27.98 -40.93 31.01
C THR A 24 -27.41 -40.78 32.42
N ARG A 25 -26.18 -40.29 32.51
CA ARG A 25 -25.56 -39.82 33.73
C ARG A 25 -25.74 -38.31 33.74
N THR A 26 -26.69 -37.87 34.57
CA THR A 26 -26.88 -36.48 34.93
C THR A 26 -25.54 -35.95 35.39
N VAL A 27 -24.87 -35.18 34.52
CA VAL A 27 -23.73 -34.35 34.91
C VAL A 27 -24.28 -33.45 35.99
N ARG A 28 -23.83 -33.69 37.22
CA ARG A 28 -24.17 -32.85 38.37
C ARG A 28 -23.54 -31.50 38.05
N ALA A 29 -24.38 -30.61 37.52
CA ALA A 29 -24.06 -29.25 37.21
C ALA A 29 -23.22 -28.69 38.36
N LEU A 30 -22.01 -28.24 38.03
CA LEU A 30 -21.33 -27.25 38.84
C LEU A 30 -22.39 -26.21 39.18
N ARG A 31 -22.65 -26.04 40.48
CA ARG A 31 -23.44 -24.93 41.00
C ARG A 31 -22.72 -23.66 40.62
N MET A 32 -22.95 -23.19 39.41
CA MET A 32 -22.75 -21.82 39.02
C MET A 32 -23.96 -21.06 39.54
N HIS A 33 -23.69 -20.05 40.34
CA HIS A 33 -24.69 -19.07 40.73
C HIS A 33 -25.38 -18.53 39.48
N ALA A 34 -26.71 -18.45 39.53
CA ALA A 34 -27.55 -17.90 38.47
C ALA A 34 -27.27 -16.40 38.27
N GLY A 35 -26.28 -16.11 37.44
CA GLY A 35 -26.12 -14.88 36.68
C GLY A 35 -25.69 -15.32 35.29
N GLY A 36 -26.43 -14.98 34.24
CA GLY A 36 -26.11 -15.44 32.89
C GLY A 36 -24.66 -15.10 32.55
N GLN A 37 -23.85 -16.11 32.24
CA GLN A 37 -22.48 -15.90 31.74
C GLN A 37 -22.57 -14.97 30.54
N SER A 38 -21.77 -13.90 30.58
CA SER A 38 -21.76 -12.95 29.49
C SER A 38 -21.21 -13.63 28.23
N HIS A 39 -21.63 -13.18 27.05
CA HIS A 39 -21.09 -13.70 25.78
C HIS A 39 -19.55 -13.60 25.73
N ALA A 40 -18.94 -12.64 26.43
CA ALA A 40 -17.50 -12.50 26.55
C ALA A 40 -16.85 -13.65 27.35
N ASP A 41 -17.49 -14.12 28.42
CA ASP A 41 -17.00 -15.24 29.23
C ASP A 41 -16.95 -16.52 28.39
N GLN A 42 -17.96 -16.74 27.55
CA GLN A 42 -18.02 -17.89 26.64
C GLN A 42 -16.91 -17.85 25.57
N VAL A 43 -16.63 -16.67 25.00
CA VAL A 43 -15.53 -16.49 24.03
C VAL A 43 -14.18 -16.74 24.72
N ALA A 44 -13.98 -16.21 25.92
CA ALA A 44 -12.76 -16.45 26.69
C ALA A 44 -12.57 -17.94 27.02
N GLU A 45 -13.61 -18.64 27.47
CA GLU A 45 -13.57 -20.07 27.75
C GLU A 45 -13.21 -20.88 26.50
N ASN A 46 -13.82 -20.57 25.36
CA ASN A 46 -13.52 -21.23 24.08
C ASN A 46 -12.04 -21.01 23.66
N LEU A 47 -11.51 -19.80 23.84
CA LEU A 47 -10.11 -19.51 23.53
C LEU A 47 -9.14 -20.26 24.44
N VAL A 48 -9.46 -20.40 25.73
CA VAL A 48 -8.66 -21.21 26.67
C VAL A 48 -8.69 -22.68 26.25
N GLN A 49 -9.85 -23.22 25.88
CA GLN A 49 -9.97 -24.60 25.40
C GLN A 49 -9.14 -24.82 24.13
N GLN A 50 -9.17 -23.88 23.18
CA GLN A 50 -8.35 -23.93 21.96
C GLN A 50 -6.85 -23.89 22.27
N ALA A 51 -6.44 -23.02 23.20
CA ALA A 51 -5.05 -22.92 23.63
C ALA A 51 -4.55 -24.24 24.25
N ILE A 52 -5.34 -24.86 25.13
CA ILE A 52 -5.05 -26.17 25.72
C ILE A 52 -4.94 -27.25 24.64
N ALA A 53 -5.91 -27.30 23.71
CA ALA A 53 -5.91 -28.27 22.62
C ALA A 53 -4.68 -28.13 21.69
N SER A 54 -4.12 -26.93 21.60
CA SER A 54 -2.94 -26.61 20.78
C SER A 54 -1.60 -26.84 21.50
N GLY A 55 -1.62 -27.40 22.71
CA GLY A 55 -0.41 -27.71 23.48
C GLY A 55 0.15 -26.53 24.29
N LEU A 56 -0.72 -25.63 24.76
CA LEU A 56 -0.45 -24.46 25.60
C LEU A 56 0.95 -24.43 26.26
N PRO A 57 1.91 -23.72 25.66
CA PRO A 57 3.24 -23.56 26.26
C PRO A 57 3.15 -22.53 27.38
N LEU A 58 3.09 -22.98 28.63
CA LEU A 58 3.04 -22.09 29.80
C LEU A 58 4.44 -21.64 30.21
N SER A 59 4.66 -20.32 30.21
CA SER A 59 5.86 -19.69 30.78
C SER A 59 5.75 -19.48 32.29
N THR A 60 4.53 -19.22 32.79
CA THR A 60 4.22 -19.08 34.22
C THR A 60 3.02 -19.96 34.57
N SER A 61 3.21 -20.87 35.53
CA SER A 61 2.14 -21.71 36.02
C SER A 61 2.31 -22.04 37.49
N VAL A 62 1.24 -21.92 38.26
CA VAL A 62 1.21 -22.37 39.65
C VAL A 62 0.51 -23.71 39.70
N VAL A 63 1.20 -24.73 40.21
CA VAL A 63 0.62 -26.05 40.45
C VAL A 63 0.25 -26.16 41.92
N GLU A 64 -1.04 -26.24 42.20
CA GLU A 64 -1.56 -26.54 43.53
C GLU A 64 -1.85 -28.03 43.65
N THR A 65 -1.38 -28.64 44.72
CA THR A 65 -1.62 -30.06 45.01
C THR A 65 -2.33 -30.22 46.34
N ASP A 66 -3.56 -30.73 46.30
CA ASP A 66 -4.36 -31.03 47.49
C ASP A 66 -4.44 -32.55 47.69
N PRO A 67 -3.91 -33.10 48.80
CA PRO A 67 -4.05 -34.53 49.10
C PRO A 67 -5.53 -34.90 49.25
N LEU A 68 -5.95 -35.97 48.58
CA LEU A 68 -7.30 -36.53 48.72
C LEU A 68 -7.27 -37.68 49.71
N LYS A 69 -8.22 -37.69 50.65
CA LYS A 69 -8.36 -38.78 51.63
C LYS A 69 -9.23 -39.89 51.03
N GLY A 70 -8.64 -41.09 50.84
CA GLY A 70 -9.37 -42.32 50.49
C GLY A 70 -8.65 -43.17 49.43
N GLY A 71 -8.32 -44.42 49.79
CA GLY A 71 -7.69 -45.42 48.92
C GLY A 71 -6.51 -46.10 49.61
N ASN A 72 -6.58 -47.41 49.84
CA ASN A 72 -5.56 -48.15 50.62
C ASN A 72 -4.41 -48.69 49.76
N THR A 73 -4.44 -48.44 48.45
CA THR A 73 -3.59 -49.14 47.46
C THR A 73 -2.60 -48.20 46.75
N ALA A 74 -2.83 -46.89 46.78
CA ALA A 74 -1.98 -45.90 46.11
C ALA A 74 -1.13 -45.13 47.13
N GLU A 75 0.14 -44.86 46.78
CA GLU A 75 1.11 -44.15 47.64
C GLU A 75 0.74 -42.67 47.84
N LEU A 76 0.14 -42.03 46.83
CA LEU A 76 -0.39 -40.67 46.89
C LEU A 76 -1.64 -40.56 46.02
N VAL A 77 -2.70 -39.98 46.58
CA VAL A 77 -3.86 -39.50 45.81
C VAL A 77 -3.97 -38.01 46.08
N ALA A 78 -3.86 -37.19 45.05
CA ALA A 78 -3.96 -35.74 45.17
C ALA A 78 -4.77 -35.16 43.99
N ARG A 79 -5.51 -34.09 44.25
CA ARG A 79 -6.03 -33.19 43.23
C ARG A 79 -4.91 -32.24 42.86
N VAL A 80 -4.57 -32.18 41.57
CA VAL A 80 -3.58 -31.24 41.03
C VAL A 80 -4.32 -30.19 40.20
N THR A 81 -4.15 -28.91 40.55
CA THR A 81 -4.75 -27.77 39.83
C THR A 81 -3.63 -26.93 39.22
N LEU A 82 -3.75 -26.63 37.92
CA LEU A 82 -2.82 -25.77 37.19
C LEU A 82 -3.46 -24.40 37.00
N HIS A 83 -2.86 -23.36 37.58
CA HIS A 83 -3.28 -21.97 37.38
C HIS A 83 -2.35 -21.30 36.37
N ALA A 84 -2.93 -20.76 35.31
CA ALA A 84 -2.23 -20.05 34.25
C ALA A 84 -2.93 -18.72 33.96
N PRO A 85 -2.26 -17.57 34.12
CA PRO A 85 -2.83 -16.28 33.81
C PRO A 85 -2.71 -15.94 32.32
N PHE A 86 -3.69 -15.22 31.79
CA PHE A 86 -3.72 -14.75 30.40
C PHE A 86 -4.22 -13.30 30.33
N VAL A 87 -3.85 -12.60 29.26
CA VAL A 87 -4.57 -11.39 28.84
C VAL A 87 -5.58 -11.77 27.77
N PHE A 88 -6.82 -11.35 27.98
CA PHE A 88 -7.91 -11.48 27.02
C PHE A 88 -8.31 -10.09 26.55
N LYS A 89 -8.22 -9.85 25.23
CA LYS A 89 -8.79 -8.65 24.60
C LYS A 89 -10.01 -9.05 23.77
N LEU A 90 -11.05 -8.21 23.79
CA LEU A 90 -12.27 -8.40 22.99
C LEU A 90 -12.77 -7.07 22.43
N ASP A 91 -13.13 -7.06 21.15
CA ASP A 91 -13.81 -5.98 20.44
C ASP A 91 -15.05 -6.56 19.73
N ARG A 92 -16.20 -5.94 19.90
CA ARG A 92 -17.46 -6.44 19.34
C ARG A 92 -17.60 -6.22 17.84
N THR A 93 -16.86 -5.29 17.27
CA THR A 93 -17.17 -4.66 16.00
C THR A 93 -15.99 -4.61 15.04
N THR A 94 -14.77 -4.44 15.53
CA THR A 94 -13.61 -4.20 14.66
C THR A 94 -12.73 -5.44 14.53
N GLU A 95 -12.52 -5.87 13.27
CA GLU A 95 -11.61 -6.98 12.93
C GLU A 95 -10.15 -6.68 13.30
N LYS A 96 -9.82 -5.39 13.47
CA LYS A 96 -8.49 -4.89 13.85
C LYS A 96 -7.89 -5.65 15.02
N LEU A 97 -8.70 -6.04 16.00
CA LEU A 97 -8.21 -6.76 17.18
C LEU A 97 -7.73 -8.19 16.85
N ALA A 98 -8.43 -8.91 15.98
CA ALA A 98 -7.99 -10.23 15.53
C ALA A 98 -6.74 -10.09 14.63
N ALA A 99 -6.70 -9.08 13.76
CA ALA A 99 -5.54 -8.78 12.92
C ALA A 99 -4.29 -8.41 13.74
N GLU A 100 -4.45 -7.67 14.85
CA GLU A 100 -3.40 -7.39 15.83
C GLU A 100 -2.81 -8.70 16.40
N GLY A 101 -3.67 -9.61 16.85
CA GLY A 101 -3.28 -10.93 17.34
C GLY A 101 -2.56 -11.77 16.29
N GLU A 102 -3.05 -11.78 15.06
CA GLU A 102 -2.41 -12.52 13.95
C GLU A 102 -1.02 -11.96 13.63
N MET A 103 -0.89 -10.64 13.58
CA MET A 103 0.37 -9.97 13.29
C MET A 103 1.42 -10.32 14.35
N MET A 104 1.09 -10.20 15.65
CA MET A 104 2.01 -10.58 16.73
C MET A 104 2.44 -12.05 16.63
N ARG A 105 1.49 -12.96 16.33
CA ARG A 105 1.77 -14.38 16.14
C ARG A 105 2.71 -14.62 14.96
N LYS A 106 2.49 -13.92 13.85
CA LYS A 106 3.31 -14.02 12.63
C LYS A 106 4.74 -13.55 12.88
N VAL A 107 4.91 -12.38 13.51
CA VAL A 107 6.25 -11.83 13.83
C VAL A 107 7.00 -12.76 14.78
N ARG A 108 6.36 -13.22 15.87
CA ARG A 108 6.99 -14.12 16.84
C ARG A 108 7.44 -15.46 16.22
N ASN A 109 6.69 -15.97 15.25
CA ASN A 109 6.97 -17.25 14.59
C ASN A 109 7.87 -17.13 13.35
N ASN A 110 8.23 -15.92 12.92
CA ASN A 110 9.01 -15.71 11.70
C ASN A 110 10.48 -16.08 11.92
N SER A 111 10.90 -17.27 11.49
CA SER A 111 12.27 -17.78 11.68
C SER A 111 13.39 -16.98 11.02
N LYS A 112 13.07 -15.98 10.18
CA LYS A 112 14.05 -15.06 9.61
C LYS A 112 14.46 -13.95 10.58
N LEU A 113 13.67 -13.75 11.62
CA LEU A 113 13.92 -12.76 12.66
C LEU A 113 14.71 -13.36 13.81
N SER A 114 15.48 -12.51 14.47
CA SER A 114 16.34 -12.88 15.58
C SER A 114 15.51 -13.48 16.71
N GLU A 115 16.10 -14.41 17.45
CA GLU A 115 15.44 -14.94 18.63
C GLU A 115 15.13 -13.83 19.66
N ARG A 116 16.05 -12.89 19.87
CA ARG A 116 15.86 -11.75 20.78
C ARG A 116 14.64 -10.92 20.36
N PHE A 117 14.52 -10.58 19.07
CA PHE A 117 13.40 -9.81 18.57
C PHE A 117 12.10 -10.60 18.66
N ARG A 118 12.07 -11.87 18.22
CA ARG A 118 10.88 -12.73 18.31
C ARG A 118 10.38 -12.90 19.74
N GLN A 119 11.29 -13.06 20.70
CA GLN A 119 10.95 -13.20 22.12
C GLN A 119 10.41 -11.90 22.73
N ALA A 120 10.65 -10.74 22.13
CA ALA A 120 10.07 -9.48 22.57
C ALA A 120 8.56 -9.37 22.25
N TRP A 121 8.03 -10.18 21.32
CA TRP A 121 6.59 -10.22 21.04
C TRP A 121 5.88 -11.22 21.96
N PRO A 122 4.66 -10.95 22.48
CA PRO A 122 3.91 -11.87 23.32
C PRO A 122 3.59 -13.19 22.61
N VAL A 123 3.45 -14.28 23.37
CA VAL A 123 2.81 -15.49 22.82
C VAL A 123 1.33 -15.18 22.59
N ILE A 124 0.83 -15.46 21.40
CA ILE A 124 -0.60 -15.47 21.10
C ILE A 124 -1.07 -16.92 21.12
N TYR A 125 -1.87 -17.28 22.12
CA TYR A 125 -2.28 -18.65 22.37
C TYR A 125 -3.47 -19.07 21.49
N ALA A 126 -4.42 -18.16 21.28
CA ALA A 126 -5.61 -18.41 20.46
C ALA A 126 -6.21 -17.08 19.96
N ILE A 127 -6.90 -17.12 18.82
CA ILE A 127 -7.53 -15.97 18.17
C ILE A 127 -8.97 -16.35 17.79
N HIS A 128 -9.92 -15.45 18.03
CA HIS A 128 -11.29 -15.51 17.56
C HIS A 128 -11.45 -14.50 16.42
N ASP A 129 -11.46 -15.01 15.18
CA ASP A 129 -11.43 -14.25 13.92
C ASP A 129 -12.81 -13.80 13.41
N LYS A 130 -13.84 -13.88 14.26
CA LYS A 130 -15.21 -13.45 13.96
C LYS A 130 -15.72 -12.54 15.06
N ALA A 131 -16.70 -11.69 14.76
CA ALA A 131 -17.33 -10.85 15.78
C ALA A 131 -18.00 -11.71 16.88
N PRO A 132 -17.81 -11.41 18.18
CA PRO A 132 -16.85 -10.42 18.71
C PRO A 132 -15.41 -10.92 18.53
N TYR A 133 -14.57 -10.08 17.92
CA TYR A 133 -13.17 -10.39 17.68
C TYR A 133 -12.43 -10.41 19.01
N ALA A 134 -11.55 -11.39 19.19
CA ALA A 134 -10.82 -11.54 20.44
C ALA A 134 -9.54 -12.33 20.25
N TYR A 135 -8.63 -12.23 21.20
CA TYR A 135 -7.50 -13.14 21.29
C TYR A 135 -7.03 -13.31 22.74
N LEU A 136 -6.29 -14.39 22.98
CA LEU A 136 -5.69 -14.75 24.25
C LEU A 136 -4.16 -14.65 24.13
N MET A 137 -3.52 -13.88 24.99
CA MET A 137 -2.05 -13.69 24.95
C MET A 137 -1.36 -13.87 26.31
N GLU A 138 -0.03 -13.96 26.24
CA GLU A 138 0.89 -13.99 27.40
C GLU A 138 0.61 -12.84 28.38
N TYR A 139 0.60 -13.17 29.68
CA TYR A 139 0.45 -12.20 30.77
C TYR A 139 1.80 -11.85 31.38
N PHE A 140 2.02 -10.57 31.66
CA PHE A 140 3.27 -10.03 32.21
C PHE A 140 3.01 -9.39 33.58
N PRO A 141 3.03 -10.18 34.67
CA PRO A 141 2.70 -9.71 36.00
C PRO A 141 3.73 -8.72 36.57
N ARG A 142 3.26 -7.71 37.31
CA ARG A 142 4.12 -6.72 37.97
C ARG A 142 4.96 -7.34 39.09
N GLU A 143 4.43 -8.37 39.76
CA GLU A 143 5.11 -9.15 40.80
C GLU A 143 6.34 -9.89 40.28
N ASP A 144 6.38 -10.21 38.98
CA ASP A 144 7.56 -10.77 38.30
C ASP A 144 8.56 -9.67 37.86
N GLY A 145 8.30 -8.41 38.22
CA GLY A 145 9.14 -7.26 37.92
C GLY A 145 8.86 -6.59 36.57
N TRP A 146 7.80 -6.99 35.85
CA TRP A 146 7.39 -6.31 34.62
C TRP A 146 6.82 -4.94 34.91
N THR A 147 7.29 -3.92 34.19
CA THR A 147 6.77 -2.55 34.27
C THR A 147 6.92 -1.85 32.93
N SER A 148 6.04 -0.91 32.62
CA SER A 148 6.14 -0.17 31.35
C SER A 148 7.33 0.78 31.39
N LEU A 149 7.91 1.07 30.22
CA LEU A 149 8.92 2.12 30.07
C LEU A 149 8.31 3.48 30.48
N GLU A 150 7.02 3.70 30.20
CA GLU A 150 6.30 4.89 30.65
C GLU A 150 6.29 5.05 32.18
N ASP A 151 5.96 3.99 32.92
CA ASP A 151 5.94 4.00 34.39
C ASP A 151 7.33 4.25 34.99
N ARG A 152 8.40 3.91 34.25
CA ARG A 152 9.79 4.20 34.65
C ARG A 152 10.19 5.64 34.38
N LEU A 153 9.82 6.17 33.21
CA LEU A 153 10.19 7.53 32.79
C LEU A 153 9.32 8.59 33.48
N TYR A 154 8.05 8.31 33.69
CA TYR A 154 7.04 9.20 34.25
C TYR A 154 6.29 8.48 35.38
N PRO A 155 6.96 8.18 36.50
CA PRO A 155 6.35 7.44 37.59
C PRO A 155 5.26 8.27 38.29
N PRO A 156 4.40 7.63 39.10
CA PRO A 156 3.38 8.34 39.86
C PRO A 156 3.97 9.42 40.76
N VAL A 157 3.19 10.49 40.98
CA VAL A 157 3.57 11.62 41.85
C VAL A 157 4.07 11.10 43.21
N GLY A 158 5.22 11.61 43.63
CA GLY A 158 5.89 11.18 44.87
C GLY A 158 6.90 10.04 44.69
N THR A 159 6.99 9.44 43.51
CA THR A 159 8.05 8.49 43.16
C THR A 159 9.16 9.20 42.40
N PRO A 160 10.46 8.97 42.73
CA PRO A 160 11.56 9.56 41.99
C PRO A 160 11.55 9.13 40.53
N ALA A 161 11.65 10.10 39.61
CA ALA A 161 11.86 9.82 38.19
C ALA A 161 13.20 9.10 37.96
N ALA A 162 13.28 8.32 36.88
CA ALA A 162 14.53 7.69 36.47
C ALA A 162 15.64 8.75 36.28
N SER A 163 16.85 8.42 36.73
CA SER A 163 18.03 9.22 36.40
C SER A 163 18.28 9.21 34.89
N THR A 164 18.99 10.21 34.36
CA THR A 164 19.33 10.26 32.92
C THR A 164 20.04 9.01 32.44
N SER A 165 20.98 8.47 33.22
CA SER A 165 21.70 7.24 32.87
C SER A 165 20.79 6.02 32.86
N GLU A 166 19.88 5.90 33.84
CA GLU A 166 18.91 4.82 33.87
C GLU A 166 17.94 4.92 32.69
N ALA A 167 17.32 6.09 32.48
CA ALA A 167 16.36 6.33 31.42
C ALA A 167 16.97 6.04 30.02
N THR A 168 18.22 6.46 29.80
CA THR A 168 18.98 6.15 28.57
C THR A 168 19.24 4.65 28.44
N ARG A 169 19.66 3.97 29.53
CA ARG A 169 19.89 2.52 29.53
C ARG A 169 18.62 1.73 29.19
N LEU A 170 17.48 2.10 29.77
CA LEU A 170 16.18 1.46 29.51
C LEU A 170 15.75 1.66 28.05
N THR A 171 15.91 2.88 27.53
CA THR A 171 15.61 3.20 26.13
C THR A 171 16.53 2.43 25.19
N ASN A 172 17.84 2.37 25.44
CA ASN A 172 18.78 1.62 24.60
C ASN A 172 18.45 0.13 24.55
N ALA A 173 17.99 -0.47 25.64
CA ALA A 173 17.52 -1.87 25.62
C ALA A 173 16.32 -2.07 24.67
N THR A 174 15.43 -1.07 24.57
CA THR A 174 14.32 -1.06 23.62
C THR A 174 14.81 -0.86 22.19
N LEU A 175 15.68 0.12 21.96
CA LEU A 175 16.26 0.39 20.64
C LEU A 175 17.03 -0.81 20.10
N ASP A 176 17.78 -1.52 20.95
CA ASP A 176 18.46 -2.75 20.55
C ASP A 176 17.51 -3.79 19.99
N VAL A 177 16.34 -3.98 20.63
CA VAL A 177 15.32 -4.93 20.15
C VAL A 177 14.72 -4.44 18.84
N LEU A 178 14.28 -3.18 18.77
CA LEU A 178 13.67 -2.62 17.56
C LEU A 178 14.62 -2.68 16.35
N PHE A 179 15.86 -2.20 16.50
CA PHE A 179 16.83 -2.18 15.41
C PHE A 179 17.33 -3.58 15.01
N ASP A 180 17.39 -4.55 15.93
CA ASP A 180 17.64 -5.95 15.57
C ASP A 180 16.51 -6.50 14.70
N GLY A 181 15.26 -6.16 15.01
CA GLY A 181 14.11 -6.44 14.15
C GLY A 181 14.21 -5.77 12.78
N TYR A 182 14.52 -4.48 12.73
CA TYR A 182 14.60 -3.71 11.48
C TYR A 182 15.67 -4.26 10.55
N VAL A 183 16.88 -4.52 11.06
CA VAL A 183 18.01 -5.05 10.28
C VAL A 183 17.66 -6.39 9.63
N GLN A 184 16.92 -7.26 10.31
CA GLN A 184 16.59 -8.60 9.82
C GLN A 184 15.32 -8.66 8.96
N SER A 185 14.55 -7.57 8.91
CA SER A 185 13.26 -7.51 8.22
C SER A 185 13.24 -6.58 7.00
N VAL A 186 14.38 -6.05 6.58
CA VAL A 186 14.47 -5.20 5.39
C VAL A 186 13.91 -5.93 4.17
N GLN A 187 12.87 -5.35 3.57
CA GLN A 187 12.23 -5.84 2.36
C GLN A 187 12.17 -4.74 1.29
N THR A 188 12.88 -4.94 0.18
CA THR A 188 12.97 -3.97 -0.93
C THR A 188 11.88 -4.12 -1.98
N ARG A 189 11.02 -5.13 -1.86
CA ARG A 189 9.88 -5.38 -2.77
C ARG A 189 8.59 -4.68 -2.34
N ALA A 190 8.62 -3.97 -1.22
CA ALA A 190 7.50 -3.23 -0.68
C ALA A 190 8.02 -1.89 -0.15
N LEU A 191 7.22 -0.84 -0.34
CA LEU A 191 7.51 0.52 0.10
C LEU A 191 6.48 0.93 1.15
N PRO A 192 6.85 1.71 2.18
CA PRO A 192 5.89 2.23 3.13
C PRO A 192 5.07 3.36 2.49
N ASN A 193 3.83 3.54 2.93
CA ASN A 193 2.93 4.53 2.35
C ASN A 193 2.89 5.80 3.21
N ILE A 194 3.99 6.57 3.21
CA ILE A 194 4.10 7.77 4.07
C ILE A 194 3.02 8.82 3.77
N VAL A 195 2.44 8.82 2.56
CA VAL A 195 1.32 9.70 2.20
C VAL A 195 0.09 9.32 3.02
N VAL A 196 -0.28 8.03 3.07
CA VAL A 196 -1.42 7.57 3.86
C VAL A 196 -1.11 7.65 5.35
N ASP A 197 0.03 7.08 5.75
CA ASP A 197 0.35 6.84 7.16
C ASP A 197 0.66 8.14 7.91
N TYR A 198 1.28 9.11 7.23
CA TYR A 198 1.69 10.37 7.86
C TYR A 198 0.75 11.50 7.45
N VAL A 199 0.65 11.81 6.15
CA VAL A 199 -0.12 12.97 5.67
C VAL A 199 -1.62 12.75 5.82
N GLY A 200 -2.11 11.58 5.42
CA GLY A 200 -3.51 11.18 5.58
C GLY A 200 -3.94 11.23 7.04
N ARG A 201 -3.10 10.72 7.94
CA ARG A 201 -3.31 10.80 9.39
C ARG A 201 -3.35 12.24 9.90
N ILE A 202 -2.45 13.13 9.48
CA ILE A 202 -2.48 14.55 9.85
C ILE A 202 -3.81 15.17 9.43
N ASN A 203 -4.17 15.03 8.16
CA ASN A 203 -5.37 15.63 7.61
C ASN A 203 -6.66 15.11 8.28
N GLU A 204 -6.79 13.79 8.43
CA GLU A 204 -7.93 13.15 9.10
C GLU A 204 -8.10 13.67 10.53
N ARG A 205 -7.00 13.75 11.29
CA ARG A 205 -7.04 14.06 12.73
C ARG A 205 -7.27 15.53 12.98
N LEU A 206 -6.64 16.41 12.19
CA LEU A 206 -6.87 17.85 12.24
C LEU A 206 -8.30 18.21 11.85
N SER A 207 -8.81 17.63 10.75
CA SER A 207 -10.20 17.82 10.35
C SER A 207 -11.17 17.35 11.44
N LYS A 208 -10.92 16.17 12.03
CA LYS A 208 -11.76 15.62 13.11
C LYS A 208 -11.77 16.50 14.36
N VAL A 209 -10.63 17.07 14.76
CA VAL A 209 -10.56 17.92 15.96
C VAL A 209 -11.16 19.31 15.69
N ALA A 210 -10.90 19.89 14.51
CA ALA A 210 -11.46 21.18 14.10
C ALA A 210 -13.00 21.16 14.02
N ALA A 211 -13.57 20.04 13.59
CA ALA A 211 -15.02 19.84 13.58
C ALA A 211 -15.64 19.77 14.99
N LYS A 212 -14.84 19.43 16.01
CA LYS A 212 -15.29 19.32 17.41
C LYS A 212 -15.04 20.59 18.22
N ASP A 213 -13.99 21.33 17.90
CA ASP A 213 -13.52 22.46 18.70
C ASP A 213 -12.89 23.52 17.78
N ALA A 214 -13.50 24.71 17.76
CA ALA A 214 -13.15 25.81 16.86
C ALA A 214 -11.71 26.32 17.06
N ARG A 215 -11.10 26.07 18.22
CA ARG A 215 -9.70 26.46 18.50
C ARG A 215 -8.69 25.73 17.61
N PHE A 216 -9.10 24.62 16.99
CA PHE A 216 -8.30 23.84 16.06
C PHE A 216 -8.68 24.11 14.59
N ALA A 217 -9.54 25.10 14.32
CA ALA A 217 -9.86 25.51 12.96
C ALA A 217 -8.60 25.92 12.19
N SER A 218 -8.59 25.68 10.87
CA SER A 218 -7.46 26.07 10.02
C SER A 218 -7.40 27.58 9.85
N ARG A 219 -6.72 28.26 10.77
CA ARG A 219 -6.51 29.71 10.81
C ARG A 219 -5.05 30.03 11.07
N ARG A 220 -4.65 31.27 10.81
CA ARG A 220 -3.32 31.76 11.18
C ARG A 220 -3.21 31.76 12.70
N LEU A 221 -2.08 31.27 13.21
CA LEU A 221 -1.88 31.05 14.63
C LEU A 221 -0.49 31.53 15.03
N ARG A 222 -0.37 32.24 16.14
CA ARG A 222 0.90 32.55 16.78
C ARG A 222 1.13 31.59 17.94
N ILE A 223 2.19 30.78 17.91
CA ILE A 223 2.51 29.80 18.94
C ILE A 223 3.80 30.19 19.68
N ASN A 224 3.69 30.63 20.93
CA ASN A 224 4.79 31.21 21.72
C ASN A 224 5.61 32.27 20.94
N GLY A 225 4.93 33.16 20.22
CA GLY A 225 5.57 34.24 19.44
C GLY A 225 5.83 33.93 17.97
N ASP A 226 5.95 32.66 17.59
CA ASP A 226 6.20 32.26 16.20
C ASP A 226 4.89 32.23 15.39
N LEU A 227 4.91 32.78 14.18
CA LEU A 227 3.74 32.81 13.30
C LEU A 227 3.64 31.55 12.43
N PHE A 228 2.44 30.98 12.39
CA PHE A 228 2.09 29.80 11.60
C PHE A 228 0.97 30.14 10.62
N GLU A 229 1.11 29.65 9.40
CA GLU A 229 0.04 29.63 8.43
C GLU A 229 -1.06 28.62 8.83
N PRO A 230 -2.28 28.74 8.27
CA PRO A 230 -3.36 27.79 8.54
C PRO A 230 -2.92 26.35 8.27
N TRP A 231 -3.28 25.39 9.13
CA TRP A 231 -2.75 24.03 8.97
C TRP A 231 -3.13 23.38 7.64
N GLN A 232 -4.28 23.75 7.06
CA GLN A 232 -4.69 23.32 5.73
C GLN A 232 -3.68 23.77 4.66
N HIS A 233 -3.06 24.95 4.80
CA HIS A 233 -2.01 25.41 3.89
C HIS A 233 -0.80 24.48 3.89
N TYR A 234 -0.41 23.95 5.05
CA TYR A 234 0.67 22.96 5.12
C TYR A 234 0.25 21.63 4.50
N VAL A 235 -0.96 21.15 4.77
CA VAL A 235 -1.49 19.91 4.16
C VAL A 235 -1.58 20.04 2.63
N ASP A 236 -2.05 21.19 2.13
CA ASP A 236 -2.12 21.48 0.70
C ASP A 236 -0.73 21.56 0.08
N LEU A 237 0.25 22.13 0.79
CA LEU A 237 1.65 22.12 0.35
C LEU A 237 2.17 20.69 0.24
N LEU A 238 1.93 19.83 1.22
CA LEU A 238 2.29 18.40 1.14
C LEU A 238 1.62 17.71 -0.06
N GLY A 239 0.35 18.02 -0.32
CA GLY A 239 -0.41 17.50 -1.46
C GLY A 239 0.10 17.98 -2.82
N LYS A 240 0.67 19.19 -2.90
CA LYS A 240 1.28 19.74 -4.13
C LYS A 240 2.69 19.22 -4.39
N HIS A 241 3.36 18.67 -3.38
CA HIS A 241 4.73 18.17 -3.48
C HIS A 241 4.80 16.66 -3.22
N THR A 242 3.88 15.89 -3.82
CA THR A 242 3.86 14.43 -3.70
C THR A 242 5.15 13.78 -4.16
N ASP A 243 5.80 14.33 -5.17
CA ASP A 243 7.03 13.81 -5.77
C ASP A 243 8.17 13.87 -4.75
N PHE A 244 8.20 14.92 -3.91
CA PHE A 244 9.15 14.99 -2.81
C PHE A 244 8.84 13.94 -1.74
N LEU A 245 7.56 13.69 -1.43
CA LEU A 245 7.17 12.63 -0.51
C LEU A 245 7.59 11.25 -1.04
N MET A 246 7.39 10.98 -2.33
CA MET A 246 7.88 9.77 -3.00
C MET A 246 9.40 9.67 -2.95
N LYS A 247 10.11 10.77 -3.25
CA LYS A 247 11.57 10.84 -3.19
C LYS A 247 12.12 10.54 -1.79
N ILE A 248 11.49 11.06 -0.74
CA ILE A 248 11.94 10.79 0.62
C ILE A 248 11.47 9.43 1.13
N THR A 249 10.54 8.73 0.48
CA THR A 249 10.10 7.39 0.89
C THR A 249 11.28 6.41 0.79
N PRO A 250 11.55 5.59 1.82
CA PRO A 250 12.67 4.66 1.77
C PRO A 250 12.36 3.55 0.77
N GLN A 251 13.39 3.09 0.04
CA GLN A 251 13.28 2.02 -0.97
C GLN A 251 13.18 0.61 -0.34
N PHE A 252 12.65 0.55 0.87
CA PHE A 252 12.46 -0.67 1.65
C PHE A 252 11.42 -0.44 2.74
N THR A 253 10.84 -1.54 3.22
CA THR A 253 10.06 -1.61 4.47
C THR A 253 10.80 -2.45 5.50
N THR A 254 10.42 -2.30 6.76
CA THR A 254 10.82 -3.21 7.85
C THR A 254 9.56 -3.69 8.57
N VAL A 255 9.68 -4.73 9.40
CA VAL A 255 8.66 -4.99 10.42
C VAL A 255 8.55 -3.73 11.29
N ALA A 256 7.32 -3.28 11.53
CA ALA A 256 7.03 -2.08 12.31
C ALA A 256 5.98 -2.40 13.37
N HIS A 257 6.22 -1.98 14.61
CA HIS A 257 5.25 -2.08 15.69
C HIS A 257 4.06 -1.14 15.45
N GLY A 258 4.31 0.05 14.90
CA GLY A 258 3.32 1.10 14.59
C GLY A 258 2.80 1.88 15.80
N ASP A 259 3.06 1.42 17.02
CA ASP A 259 2.74 2.16 18.24
C ASP A 259 3.65 1.86 19.44
N PRO A 260 5.00 1.83 19.30
CA PRO A 260 5.90 1.55 20.42
C PRO A 260 6.07 2.79 21.31
N ASN A 261 4.96 3.37 21.74
CA ASN A 261 4.99 4.37 22.79
C ASN A 261 5.47 3.72 24.10
N PRO A 262 6.08 4.47 25.04
CA PRO A 262 6.59 3.93 26.30
C PRO A 262 5.61 3.08 27.11
N GLY A 263 4.29 3.31 26.99
CA GLY A 263 3.26 2.51 27.69
C GLY A 263 3.11 1.09 27.11
N ASN A 264 3.44 0.94 25.83
CA ASN A 264 3.36 -0.30 25.07
C ASN A 264 4.69 -1.09 25.07
N ILE A 265 5.67 -0.65 25.86
CA ILE A 265 6.97 -1.30 26.03
C ILE A 265 7.07 -1.76 27.48
N LEU A 266 6.94 -3.06 27.72
CA LEU A 266 7.14 -3.64 29.05
C LEU A 266 8.59 -4.07 29.22
N MET A 267 9.06 -3.96 30.46
CA MET A 267 10.45 -4.18 30.80
C MET A 267 10.59 -4.94 32.10
N ARG A 268 11.56 -5.85 32.15
CA ARG A 268 11.97 -6.55 33.37
C ARG A 268 13.47 -6.48 33.51
N THR A 269 13.96 -5.89 34.61
CA THR A 269 15.39 -5.82 34.90
C THR A 269 15.82 -7.10 35.63
N GLY A 270 16.60 -7.94 34.96
CA GLY A 270 17.17 -9.16 35.51
C GLY A 270 18.67 -9.02 35.81
N VAL A 271 19.27 -10.12 36.29
CA VAL A 271 20.72 -10.20 36.56
C VAL A 271 21.54 -10.17 35.26
N THR A 272 20.99 -10.74 34.19
CA THR A 272 21.66 -10.89 32.88
C THR A 272 21.44 -9.71 31.94
N GLY A 273 20.55 -8.77 32.27
CA GLY A 273 20.23 -7.63 31.43
C GLY A 273 18.79 -7.15 31.61
N ILE A 274 18.31 -6.39 30.62
CA ILE A 274 16.95 -5.87 30.56
C ILE A 274 16.19 -6.67 29.50
N GLU A 275 15.13 -7.34 29.92
CA GLU A 275 14.18 -7.98 29.01
C GLU A 275 13.12 -6.97 28.59
N VAL A 276 12.72 -7.02 27.32
CA VAL A 276 11.76 -6.09 26.70
C VAL A 276 10.63 -6.89 26.07
N LYS A 277 9.39 -6.42 26.24
CA LYS A 277 8.21 -6.92 25.53
C LYS A 277 7.48 -5.77 24.85
N LEU A 278 7.06 -5.99 23.61
CA LEU A 278 6.32 -5.03 22.78
C LEU A 278 4.86 -5.48 22.70
N ILE A 279 3.93 -4.64 23.14
CA ILE A 279 2.49 -4.98 23.19
C ILE A 279 1.66 -3.94 22.45
N ASP A 280 0.43 -4.30 22.07
CA ASP A 280 -0.53 -3.37 21.45
C ASP A 280 -0.02 -2.71 20.15
N PRO A 281 0.47 -3.50 19.17
CA PRO A 281 0.94 -2.97 17.91
C PRO A 281 -0.22 -2.55 16.99
N LYS A 282 0.10 -1.94 15.85
CA LYS A 282 -0.83 -1.75 14.74
C LYS A 282 -0.84 -2.96 13.80
N GLU A 283 -1.92 -3.14 13.06
CA GLU A 283 -2.23 -4.35 12.27
C GLU A 283 -1.47 -4.49 10.93
N TRP A 284 -0.73 -3.46 10.50
CA TRP A 284 -0.06 -3.38 9.19
C TRP A 284 1.22 -4.21 8.98
N GLU A 285 1.75 -4.89 10.01
CA GLU A 285 2.97 -5.74 10.03
C GLU A 285 4.30 -5.06 9.63
N THR A 286 4.35 -4.45 8.45
CA THR A 286 5.52 -3.76 7.89
C THR A 286 5.24 -2.30 7.61
N GLY A 287 6.24 -1.43 7.78
CA GLY A 287 6.11 0.01 7.55
C GLY A 287 7.45 0.74 7.53
N ASP A 288 7.41 2.06 7.65
CA ASP A 288 8.60 2.90 7.82
C ASP A 288 9.08 2.82 9.27
N TYR A 289 10.30 2.33 9.47
CA TYR A 289 10.93 2.20 10.79
C TYR A 289 10.98 3.52 11.57
N LEU A 290 10.99 4.66 10.87
CA LEU A 290 10.98 5.99 11.50
C LEU A 290 9.66 6.31 12.20
N PHE A 291 8.55 5.66 11.81
CA PHE A 291 7.29 5.87 12.51
C PHE A 291 7.38 5.41 13.96
N ASP A 292 8.01 4.26 14.19
CA ASP A 292 8.23 3.69 15.52
C ASP A 292 9.19 4.53 16.36
N ILE A 293 10.26 5.05 15.74
CA ILE A 293 11.19 5.93 16.45
C ILE A 293 10.51 7.25 16.81
N ALA A 294 9.76 7.86 15.89
CA ALA A 294 8.98 9.06 16.16
C ALA A 294 7.91 8.82 17.23
N LYS A 295 7.29 7.62 17.28
CA LYS A 295 6.38 7.18 18.35
C LYS A 295 7.01 7.25 19.73
N LEU A 296 8.25 6.79 19.85
CA LEU A 296 8.99 6.85 21.10
C LEU A 296 9.38 8.29 21.45
N THR A 297 9.99 9.03 20.51
CA THR A 297 10.53 10.37 20.78
C THR A 297 9.46 11.42 20.97
N HIS A 298 8.34 11.42 20.23
CA HIS A 298 7.25 12.36 20.48
C HIS A 298 6.66 12.19 21.88
N PHE A 299 6.67 10.95 22.39
CA PHE A 299 6.16 10.71 23.73
C PHE A 299 7.11 11.30 24.76
N VAL A 300 8.41 11.03 24.62
CA VAL A 300 9.42 11.51 25.57
C VAL A 300 9.54 13.04 25.54
N GLN A 301 9.47 13.65 24.36
CA GLN A 301 9.63 15.10 24.18
C GLN A 301 8.35 15.90 24.46
N GLY A 302 7.18 15.36 24.09
CA GLY A 302 5.91 16.09 24.15
C GLY A 302 4.88 15.42 25.06
N THR A 303 4.39 14.24 24.68
CA THR A 303 3.22 13.62 25.34
C THR A 303 3.42 13.38 26.83
N GLY A 304 4.53 12.77 27.22
CA GLY A 304 4.87 12.47 28.61
C GLY A 304 4.99 13.74 29.46
N PRO A 305 5.84 14.72 29.10
CA PRO A 305 5.98 15.96 29.87
C PRO A 305 4.69 16.77 30.00
N ILE A 306 3.83 16.76 28.97
CA ILE A 306 2.56 17.49 28.97
C ILE A 306 1.52 16.79 29.86
N GLU A 307 1.41 15.46 29.78
CA GLU A 307 0.38 14.70 30.49
C GLU A 307 0.79 14.27 31.90
N LYS A 308 2.10 14.16 32.14
CA LYS A 308 2.72 13.73 33.39
C LYS A 308 3.88 14.65 33.77
N PRO A 309 3.61 15.95 34.00
CA PRO A 309 4.64 16.92 34.34
C PRO A 309 5.33 16.52 35.65
N ALA A 310 6.67 16.69 35.70
CA ALA A 310 7.47 16.32 36.88
C ALA A 310 7.06 17.10 38.15
N SER A 311 6.52 18.31 37.98
CA SER A 311 5.97 19.12 39.07
C SER A 311 4.67 18.58 39.67
N GLY A 312 4.01 17.64 38.99
CA GLY A 312 2.65 17.18 39.30
C GLY A 312 1.55 18.21 39.02
N VAL A 313 1.90 19.41 38.57
CA VAL A 313 0.95 20.48 38.24
C VAL A 313 0.60 20.39 36.76
N ALA A 314 -0.69 20.25 36.46
CA ALA A 314 -1.18 20.17 35.08
C ALA A 314 -0.73 21.39 34.26
N VAL A 315 -0.14 21.12 33.09
CA VAL A 315 0.29 22.17 32.15
C VAL A 315 -0.93 22.90 31.60
N LYS A 316 -0.81 24.23 31.45
CA LYS A 316 -1.86 25.10 30.91
C LYS A 316 -1.49 25.67 29.55
N ALA A 317 -2.50 25.85 28.72
CA ALA A 317 -2.41 26.57 27.47
C ALA A 317 -3.36 27.77 27.52
N ASP A 318 -2.83 28.94 27.18
CA ASP A 318 -3.63 30.14 26.98
C ASP A 318 -3.91 30.28 25.49
N TYR A 319 -5.19 30.37 25.13
CA TYR A 319 -5.64 30.57 23.76
C TYR A 319 -6.53 31.82 23.71
N SER A 320 -6.23 32.72 22.77
CA SER A 320 -7.05 33.91 22.52
C SER A 320 -7.31 34.09 21.03
N GLU A 321 -8.56 34.42 20.69
CA GLU A 321 -8.93 34.81 19.34
C GLU A 321 -8.63 36.30 19.17
N GLN A 322 -7.92 36.67 18.11
CA GLN A 322 -7.68 38.07 17.74
C GLN A 322 -8.06 38.28 16.26
N ASP A 323 -8.31 39.52 15.88
CA ASP A 323 -8.68 39.86 14.50
C ASP A 323 -7.56 39.47 13.51
N GLY A 324 -7.72 38.31 12.88
CA GLY A 324 -6.89 37.80 11.78
C GLY A 324 -5.76 36.84 12.15
N VAL A 325 -5.35 36.74 13.43
CA VAL A 325 -4.31 35.79 13.90
C VAL A 325 -4.63 35.36 15.34
N ASP A 326 -4.98 34.10 15.55
CA ASP A 326 -5.20 33.57 16.90
C ASP A 326 -3.85 33.44 17.64
N GLU A 327 -3.86 33.47 18.97
CA GLU A 327 -2.65 33.33 19.79
C GLU A 327 -2.77 32.14 20.74
N LEU A 328 -1.78 31.26 20.71
CA LEU A 328 -1.60 30.11 21.59
C LEU A 328 -0.27 30.24 22.32
N SER A 329 -0.31 30.30 23.65
CA SER A 329 0.89 30.27 24.48
C SER A 329 0.84 29.16 25.51
N TYR A 330 1.96 28.47 25.67
CA TYR A 330 2.13 27.44 26.69
C TYR A 330 3.61 27.27 27.03
N GLN A 331 3.87 26.74 28.22
CA GLN A 331 5.20 26.36 28.67
C GLN A 331 5.10 25.04 29.42
N PHE A 332 6.02 24.12 29.12
CA PHE A 332 6.25 22.91 29.89
C PHE A 332 7.73 22.59 29.89
N ASP A 333 8.20 21.95 30.97
CA ASP A 333 9.59 21.58 31.12
C ASP A 333 9.75 20.07 30.86
N PRO A 334 10.43 19.66 29.78
CA PRO A 334 10.75 18.25 29.58
C PRO A 334 11.73 17.76 30.66
N PRO A 335 11.63 16.50 31.11
CA PRO A 335 12.57 15.94 32.07
C PRO A 335 14.02 16.01 31.59
N PRO A 336 15.02 16.13 32.49
CA PRO A 336 16.44 16.27 32.13
C PRO A 336 17.01 15.13 31.27
N PHE A 337 16.38 13.96 31.27
CA PHE A 337 16.80 12.82 30.45
C PHE A 337 16.37 12.91 28.98
N THR A 338 15.44 13.82 28.66
CA THR A 338 14.80 13.90 27.33
C THR A 338 15.82 14.06 26.20
N PRO A 339 16.80 14.99 26.26
CA PRO A 339 17.78 15.14 25.18
C PRO A 339 18.60 13.86 24.98
N SER A 340 19.09 13.23 26.06
CA SER A 340 19.92 12.02 25.96
C SER A 340 19.19 10.83 25.33
N ILE A 341 17.90 10.67 25.62
CA ILE A 341 17.07 9.63 24.99
C ILE A 341 16.88 9.91 23.51
N VAL A 342 16.54 11.16 23.15
CA VAL A 342 16.31 11.57 21.76
C VAL A 342 17.59 11.42 20.95
N ASP A 343 18.72 11.89 21.47
CA ASP A 343 20.03 11.74 20.83
C ASP A 343 20.37 10.26 20.60
N SER A 344 20.12 9.39 21.59
CA SER A 344 20.32 7.95 21.43
C SER A 344 19.43 7.35 20.34
N CYS A 345 18.17 7.78 20.25
CA CYS A 345 17.26 7.34 19.18
C CYS A 345 17.78 7.79 17.80
N LEU A 346 18.15 9.07 17.67
CA LEU A 346 18.59 9.65 16.41
C LEU A 346 19.96 9.11 15.96
N GLU A 347 20.87 8.81 16.90
CA GLU A 347 22.14 8.16 16.60
C GLU A 347 21.92 6.76 16.02
N ARG A 348 21.03 5.96 16.63
CA ARG A 348 20.69 4.61 16.11
C ARG A 348 20.01 4.69 14.74
N VAL A 349 19.09 5.64 14.55
CA VAL A 349 18.48 5.92 13.25
C VAL A 349 19.55 6.27 12.22
N GLN A 350 20.48 7.18 12.55
CA GLN A 350 21.53 7.59 11.64
C GLN A 350 22.42 6.41 11.23
N GLN A 351 22.82 5.56 12.20
CA GLN A 351 23.60 4.35 11.93
C GLN A 351 22.86 3.41 10.97
N PHE A 352 21.59 3.12 11.24
CA PHE A 352 20.77 2.24 10.41
C PHE A 352 20.53 2.83 9.01
N ALA A 353 20.16 4.11 8.93
CA ALA A 353 19.94 4.83 7.68
C ALA A 353 21.20 4.85 6.81
N SER A 354 22.37 5.10 7.41
CA SER A 354 23.66 5.05 6.70
C SER A 354 23.93 3.66 6.13
N ALA A 355 23.68 2.61 6.90
CA ALA A 355 23.88 1.23 6.45
C ALA A 355 22.97 0.85 5.25
N HIS A 356 21.80 1.48 5.15
CA HIS A 356 20.81 1.20 4.11
C HIS A 356 20.70 2.31 3.04
N LYS A 357 21.67 3.24 3.01
CA LYS A 357 21.73 4.38 2.06
C LYS A 357 20.47 5.25 2.05
N ASP A 358 19.78 5.33 3.18
CA ASP A 358 18.60 6.14 3.34
C ASP A 358 18.98 7.58 3.71
N ILE A 359 19.22 8.39 2.68
CA ILE A 359 19.72 9.77 2.86
C ILE A 359 18.64 10.77 3.32
N HIS A 360 17.37 10.38 3.28
CA HIS A 360 16.23 11.26 3.53
C HIS A 360 15.56 11.03 4.90
N TRP A 361 16.16 10.19 5.75
CA TRP A 361 15.60 9.81 7.04
C TRP A 361 15.22 11.00 7.94
N GLN A 362 15.99 12.10 7.91
CA GLN A 362 15.70 13.28 8.75
C GLN A 362 14.38 13.95 8.38
N ALA A 363 14.11 14.12 7.08
CA ALA A 363 12.87 14.71 6.60
C ALA A 363 11.68 13.81 6.99
N ARG A 364 11.82 12.50 6.83
CA ARG A 364 10.77 11.55 7.24
C ARG A 364 10.55 11.52 8.75
N TYR A 365 11.60 11.65 9.55
CA TYR A 365 11.49 11.77 11.01
C TYR A 365 10.70 13.02 11.42
N GLU A 366 10.97 14.18 10.81
CA GLU A 366 10.22 15.43 11.06
C GLU A 366 8.73 15.26 10.74
N LEU A 367 8.41 14.65 9.60
CA LEU A 367 7.02 14.38 9.20
C LEU A 367 6.33 13.36 10.12
N ALA A 368 7.05 12.31 10.54
CA ALA A 368 6.53 11.32 11.48
C ALA A 368 6.27 11.93 12.87
N MET A 369 7.13 12.84 13.34
CA MET A 369 6.92 13.61 14.58
C MET A 369 5.65 14.46 14.50
N ALA A 370 5.48 15.19 13.39
CA ALA A 370 4.28 15.97 13.13
C ALA A 370 3.02 15.10 13.13
N SER A 371 3.03 14.00 12.38
CA SER A 371 1.89 13.06 12.28
C SER A 371 1.48 12.47 13.62
N ASN A 372 2.47 12.11 14.44
CA ASN A 372 2.20 11.54 15.74
C ASN A 372 1.61 12.56 16.72
N LEU A 373 2.19 13.76 16.82
CA LEU A 373 1.70 14.81 17.73
C LEU A 373 0.33 15.33 17.30
N LEU A 374 0.13 15.62 16.01
CA LEU A 374 -1.14 16.09 15.45
C LEU A 374 -2.23 15.01 15.44
N GLY A 375 -1.85 13.74 15.62
CA GLY A 375 -2.78 12.63 15.74
C GLY A 375 -3.44 12.47 17.12
N LEU A 376 -2.92 13.15 18.16
CA LEU A 376 -3.36 13.00 19.56
C LEU A 376 -4.53 13.90 20.00
N PRO A 377 -4.68 15.16 19.52
CA PRO A 377 -5.70 16.10 20.00
C PRO A 377 -7.13 15.56 20.05
N PRO A 378 -7.67 14.84 19.03
CA PRO A 378 -9.03 14.32 19.08
C PRO A 378 -9.29 13.46 20.32
N GLY A 379 -8.37 12.54 20.63
CA GLY A 379 -8.51 11.63 21.76
C GLY A 379 -8.29 12.29 23.12
N ARG A 380 -7.61 13.45 23.17
CA ARG A 380 -7.43 14.23 24.40
C ARG A 380 -8.62 15.12 24.70
N LEU A 381 -9.25 15.69 23.68
CA LEU A 381 -10.55 16.36 23.84
C LEU A 381 -11.62 15.40 24.34
N GLU A 382 -11.71 14.19 23.77
CA GLU A 382 -12.66 13.16 24.20
C GLU A 382 -12.46 12.73 25.68
N LYS A 383 -11.22 12.83 26.18
CA LYS A 383 -10.86 12.55 27.58
C LYS A 383 -10.96 13.77 28.51
N GLY A 384 -11.50 14.91 28.03
CA GLY A 384 -11.62 16.13 28.83
C GLY A 384 -10.27 16.80 29.17
N ARG A 385 -9.27 16.67 28.28
CA ARG A 385 -7.92 17.25 28.45
C ARG A 385 -7.62 18.31 27.38
N PRO A 386 -8.32 19.45 27.38
CA PRO A 386 -8.19 20.47 26.33
C PRO A 386 -6.81 21.14 26.32
N ASP A 387 -6.22 21.41 27.48
CA ASP A 387 -4.88 22.02 27.58
C ASP A 387 -3.84 21.14 26.87
N ALA A 388 -3.79 19.84 27.18
CA ALA A 388 -2.89 18.89 26.53
C ALA A 388 -3.15 18.80 25.02
N ALA A 389 -4.41 18.83 24.59
CA ALA A 389 -4.76 18.82 23.16
C ALA A 389 -4.21 20.05 22.42
N LEU A 390 -4.34 21.25 23.00
CA LEU A 390 -3.82 22.49 22.42
C LEU A 390 -2.29 22.50 22.35
N ILE A 391 -1.62 22.07 23.42
CA ILE A 391 -0.15 22.03 23.45
C ILE A 391 0.39 21.04 22.42
N LEU A 392 -0.17 19.82 22.35
CA LEU A 392 0.24 18.82 21.36
C LEU A 392 -0.04 19.26 19.92
N TYR A 393 -1.13 19.99 19.70
CA TYR A 393 -1.41 20.63 18.42
C TYR A 393 -0.36 21.67 18.07
N GLY A 394 -0.01 22.56 19.01
CA GLY A 394 1.04 23.55 18.80
C GLY A 394 2.42 22.94 18.50
N GLU A 395 2.83 21.95 19.28
CA GLU A 395 4.08 21.21 19.06
C GLU A 395 4.07 20.46 17.72
N GLY A 396 2.95 19.82 17.37
CA GLY A 396 2.81 19.14 16.09
C GLY A 396 2.91 20.09 14.89
N LEU A 397 2.36 21.31 15.01
CA LEU A 397 2.47 22.34 13.96
C LEU A 397 3.90 22.87 13.82
N ARG A 398 4.69 22.94 14.89
CA ARG A 398 6.12 23.26 14.83
C ARG A 398 6.88 22.27 13.95
N TRP A 399 6.70 20.97 14.18
CA TRP A 399 7.31 19.93 13.37
C TRP A 399 6.82 19.96 11.91
N LEU A 400 5.52 20.16 11.70
CA LEU A 400 4.96 20.25 10.36
C LEU A 400 5.51 21.45 9.58
N LYS A 401 5.63 22.62 10.24
CA LYS A 401 6.23 23.82 9.66
C LYS A 401 7.70 23.58 9.32
N GLN A 402 8.48 22.99 10.23
CA GLN A 402 9.89 22.66 9.99
C GLN A 402 10.06 21.75 8.76
N PHE A 403 9.25 20.69 8.66
CA PHE A 403 9.25 19.83 7.48
C PHE A 403 8.89 20.61 6.21
N CYS A 404 7.85 21.45 6.25
CA CYS A 404 7.42 22.26 5.11
C CYS A 404 8.46 23.31 4.69
N ASP A 405 9.22 23.86 5.63
CA ASP A 405 10.30 24.79 5.34
C ASP A 405 11.50 24.06 4.69
N ARG A 406 11.82 22.83 5.13
CA ARG A 406 12.78 21.96 4.46
C ARG A 406 12.32 21.61 3.05
N LEU A 407 11.05 21.26 2.88
CA LEU A 407 10.44 21.00 1.59
C LEU A 407 10.63 22.20 0.65
N ARG A 408 10.33 23.42 1.11
CA ARG A 408 10.58 24.65 0.33
C ARG A 408 12.06 24.91 0.05
N ALA A 409 12.95 24.69 1.02
CA ALA A 409 14.39 24.85 0.83
C ALA A 409 14.99 23.83 -0.14
N SER A 410 14.43 22.62 -0.21
CA SER A 410 14.79 21.64 -1.24
C SER A 410 14.27 22.01 -2.63
N HIS A 411 13.31 22.95 -2.69
CA HIS A 411 12.79 23.60 -3.88
C HIS A 411 13.33 25.03 -4.00
N VAL A 412 14.65 25.26 -3.82
CA VAL A 412 15.26 26.48 -4.39
C VAL A 412 14.91 26.43 -5.89
N PRO A 413 14.13 27.40 -6.39
CA PRO A 413 13.77 27.41 -7.79
C PRO A 413 15.06 27.42 -8.60
N ALA A 414 15.19 26.54 -9.58
CA ALA A 414 16.08 26.85 -10.70
C ALA A 414 15.75 28.28 -11.15
N PRO A 415 16.77 29.12 -11.47
CA PRO A 415 16.53 30.49 -11.89
C PRO A 415 15.46 30.52 -12.98
N ALA A 416 14.61 31.57 -12.92
CA ALA A 416 13.41 31.70 -13.75
C ALA A 416 13.65 31.22 -15.19
N PRO A 417 12.74 30.41 -15.73
CA PRO A 417 12.92 29.82 -17.04
C PRO A 417 13.12 30.96 -18.04
N VAL A 418 14.32 30.97 -18.61
CA VAL A 418 14.57 31.58 -19.90
C VAL A 418 13.51 31.01 -20.83
N THR A 419 12.80 31.89 -21.51
CA THR A 419 11.82 31.56 -22.52
C THR A 419 12.40 30.55 -23.51
N ALA A 420 11.63 29.47 -23.71
CA ALA A 420 11.80 28.33 -24.62
C ALA A 420 12.73 27.19 -24.16
N ASP A 421 12.13 26.10 -23.67
CA ASP A 421 12.37 24.77 -24.26
C ASP A 421 11.26 23.78 -23.88
N VAL A 422 10.97 22.90 -24.83
CA VAL A 422 9.90 21.90 -24.83
C VAL A 422 9.86 21.09 -23.53
N THR A 423 8.72 21.07 -22.84
CA THR A 423 8.47 20.12 -21.73
C THR A 423 8.66 18.70 -22.26
N LEU A 424 9.68 18.00 -21.78
CA LEU A 424 10.00 16.64 -22.20
C LEU A 424 8.93 15.69 -21.64
N SER A 425 8.36 14.87 -22.52
CA SER A 425 7.50 13.75 -22.13
C SER A 425 8.27 12.79 -21.22
N VAL A 426 7.63 12.24 -20.19
CA VAL A 426 8.24 11.18 -19.36
C VAL A 426 8.38 9.92 -20.20
N GLU A 427 9.61 9.57 -20.56
CA GLU A 427 9.90 8.42 -21.42
C GLU A 427 10.88 7.45 -20.73
N PRO A 428 10.51 6.16 -20.56
CA PRO A 428 11.44 5.15 -20.07
C PRO A 428 12.65 4.98 -21.01
N GLU A 429 13.84 4.78 -20.43
CA GLU A 429 15.10 4.70 -21.20
C GLU A 429 15.06 3.64 -22.32
N SER A 430 14.42 2.50 -22.09
CA SER A 430 14.27 1.44 -23.10
C SER A 430 13.41 1.88 -24.29
N LEU A 431 12.36 2.67 -24.06
CA LEU A 431 11.50 3.22 -25.11
C LEU A 431 12.20 4.38 -25.84
N ALA A 432 12.93 5.23 -25.11
CA ALA A 432 13.77 6.27 -25.72
C ALA A 432 14.80 5.69 -26.68
N LYS A 433 15.46 4.59 -26.31
CA LYS A 433 16.39 3.85 -27.18
C LYS A 433 15.68 3.29 -28.42
N ALA A 434 14.47 2.75 -28.27
CA ALA A 434 13.69 2.24 -29.38
C ALA A 434 13.26 3.36 -30.36
N ARG A 435 12.80 4.51 -29.86
CA ARG A 435 12.51 5.70 -30.70
C ARG A 435 13.75 6.19 -31.42
N GLU A 436 14.87 6.28 -30.72
CA GLU A 436 16.13 6.72 -31.31
C GLU A 436 16.59 5.78 -32.43
N ARG A 437 16.40 4.47 -32.23
CA ARG A 437 16.64 3.49 -33.29
C ARG A 437 15.75 3.73 -34.50
N VAL A 438 14.48 4.06 -34.32
CA VAL A 438 13.56 4.42 -35.42
C VAL A 438 14.06 5.67 -36.15
N ARG A 439 14.52 6.71 -35.45
CA ARG A 439 15.11 7.91 -36.08
C ARG A 439 16.33 7.58 -36.94
N GLN A 440 17.14 6.62 -36.53
CA GLN A 440 18.35 6.19 -37.24
C GLN A 440 18.05 5.31 -38.46
N ASP A 441 17.12 4.38 -38.31
CA ASP A 441 16.84 3.37 -39.34
C ASP A 441 15.83 3.86 -40.38
N THR A 442 15.05 4.90 -40.08
CA THR A 442 13.96 5.38 -40.94
C THR A 442 14.31 6.71 -41.61
N PRO A 443 14.19 6.81 -42.94
CA PRO A 443 14.51 8.03 -43.64
C PRO A 443 13.44 9.11 -43.41
N ASN A 444 13.87 10.37 -43.26
CA ASN A 444 12.99 11.54 -43.16
C ASN A 444 11.97 11.49 -42.01
N VAL A 445 12.33 10.88 -40.88
CA VAL A 445 11.50 10.96 -39.66
C VAL A 445 11.39 12.41 -39.20
N THR A 446 10.17 12.81 -38.89
CA THR A 446 9.83 14.09 -38.29
C THR A 446 9.21 13.85 -36.93
N GLU A 447 9.57 14.64 -35.93
CA GLU A 447 8.96 14.59 -34.62
C GLU A 447 7.92 15.71 -34.52
N THR A 448 6.71 15.34 -34.12
CA THR A 448 5.59 16.27 -33.98
C THR A 448 4.87 16.04 -32.66
N THR A 449 3.94 16.92 -32.35
CA THR A 449 3.10 16.82 -31.16
C THR A 449 1.65 16.66 -31.60
N ASP A 450 0.97 15.62 -31.12
CA ASP A 450 -0.45 15.43 -31.43
C ASP A 450 -1.33 16.45 -30.67
N ARG A 451 -2.64 16.46 -30.95
CA ARG A 451 -3.58 17.38 -30.30
C ARG A 451 -3.68 17.23 -28.77
N ARG A 452 -3.22 16.09 -28.22
CA ARG A 452 -3.18 15.80 -26.79
C ARG A 452 -1.85 16.26 -26.19
N GLY A 453 -0.88 16.65 -26.99
CA GLY A 453 0.46 17.01 -26.53
C GLY A 453 1.47 15.87 -26.60
N PHE A 454 1.11 14.68 -27.10
CA PHE A 454 2.05 13.55 -27.13
C PHE A 454 3.08 13.69 -28.24
N GLN A 455 4.32 13.30 -27.95
CA GLN A 455 5.41 13.26 -28.93
C GLN A 455 5.23 12.07 -29.87
N VAL A 456 5.12 12.34 -31.17
CA VAL A 456 4.90 11.32 -32.21
C VAL A 456 5.98 11.44 -33.27
N LEU A 457 6.61 10.31 -33.61
CA LEU A 457 7.47 10.24 -34.80
C LEU A 457 6.61 9.93 -36.02
N HIS A 458 6.73 10.75 -37.06
CA HIS A 458 6.04 10.62 -38.33
C HIS A 458 7.02 10.45 -39.47
N TRP A 459 6.75 9.52 -40.37
CA TRP A 459 7.40 9.44 -41.67
C TRP A 459 6.40 9.06 -42.74
N GLN A 460 6.70 9.42 -43.98
CA GLN A 460 5.87 9.04 -45.11
C GLN A 460 6.19 7.59 -45.50
N PRO A 461 5.18 6.73 -45.66
CA PRO A 461 5.42 5.41 -46.23
C PRO A 461 5.86 5.57 -47.69
N SER A 462 6.81 4.74 -48.10
CA SER A 462 7.34 4.62 -49.46
C SER A 462 6.25 4.22 -50.46
N ARG A 463 5.24 3.49 -49.98
CA ARG A 463 4.01 3.18 -50.72
C ARG A 463 2.91 4.17 -50.38
N ALA A 464 2.23 4.68 -51.41
CA ALA A 464 1.03 5.47 -51.21
C ALA A 464 -0.08 4.61 -50.58
N ASN A 465 -0.69 5.11 -49.50
CA ASN A 465 -1.89 4.50 -48.91
C ASN A 465 -3.12 5.35 -49.22
N ALA A 466 -4.32 4.76 -49.06
CA ALA A 466 -5.59 5.34 -49.48
C ALA A 466 -5.94 6.71 -48.84
N ALA A 467 -5.21 7.13 -47.79
CA ALA A 467 -5.46 8.35 -47.04
C ALA A 467 -4.27 9.31 -46.98
N ASN A 468 -3.14 9.02 -47.67
CA ASN A 468 -1.86 9.70 -47.47
C ASN A 468 -1.48 9.83 -45.98
N LYS A 469 -1.87 8.84 -45.17
CA LYS A 469 -1.62 8.84 -43.73
C LYS A 469 -0.13 8.58 -43.50
N PRO A 470 0.59 9.41 -42.73
CA PRO A 470 1.94 9.06 -42.30
C PRO A 470 1.92 7.79 -41.45
N VAL A 471 3.05 7.11 -41.42
CA VAL A 471 3.31 6.13 -40.38
C VAL A 471 3.62 6.88 -39.10
N GLU A 472 3.01 6.46 -38.00
CA GLU A 472 3.09 7.14 -36.70
C GLU A 472 3.67 6.18 -35.66
N LEU A 473 4.62 6.64 -34.85
CA LEU A 473 5.05 5.96 -33.63
C LEU A 473 4.76 6.87 -32.44
N SER A 474 3.77 6.50 -31.63
CA SER A 474 3.40 7.24 -30.42
C SER A 474 3.97 6.58 -29.17
N LEU A 475 4.30 7.41 -28.19
CA LEU A 475 4.53 7.00 -26.80
C LEU A 475 3.22 7.19 -26.05
N GLU A 476 2.64 6.12 -25.53
CA GLU A 476 1.37 6.15 -24.80
C GLU A 476 1.58 5.69 -23.35
N HIS A 477 0.96 6.42 -22.42
CA HIS A 477 0.87 6.05 -21.01
C HIS A 477 -0.57 5.69 -20.69
N GLU A 478 -0.80 4.61 -19.95
CA GLU A 478 -2.14 4.29 -19.46
C GLU A 478 -2.08 3.41 -18.21
N ALA A 479 -3.06 3.56 -17.33
CA ALA A 479 -3.33 2.58 -16.29
C ALA A 479 -4.27 1.50 -16.83
N ARG A 480 -3.93 0.22 -16.69
CA ARG A 480 -4.81 -0.90 -17.02
C ARG A 480 -5.25 -1.62 -15.76
N LEU A 481 -6.56 -1.66 -15.52
CA LEU A 481 -7.16 -2.26 -14.35
C LEU A 481 -8.21 -3.30 -14.76
N SER A 482 -8.41 -4.33 -13.94
CA SER A 482 -9.48 -5.32 -14.09
C SER A 482 -10.24 -5.47 -12.79
N ALA A 483 -11.55 -5.67 -12.87
CA ALA A 483 -12.33 -6.09 -11.71
C ALA A 483 -11.98 -7.54 -11.33
N SER A 484 -11.88 -7.82 -10.04
CA SER A 484 -11.67 -9.19 -9.52
C SER A 484 -12.96 -10.02 -9.48
N SER A 485 -14.13 -9.38 -9.63
CA SER A 485 -15.44 -10.02 -9.69
C SER A 485 -16.46 -9.20 -10.50
N GLU A 486 -17.50 -9.87 -11.00
CA GLU A 486 -18.65 -9.22 -11.67
C GLU A 486 -19.38 -8.23 -10.76
N SER A 487 -19.47 -8.50 -9.46
CA SER A 487 -20.08 -7.57 -8.50
C SER A 487 -19.31 -6.27 -8.37
N ILE A 488 -17.97 -6.34 -8.39
CA ILE A 488 -17.11 -5.15 -8.36
C ILE A 488 -17.28 -4.36 -9.66
N LEU A 489 -17.30 -5.06 -10.80
CA LEU A 489 -17.49 -4.43 -12.10
C LEU A 489 -18.86 -3.71 -12.18
N ALA A 490 -19.93 -4.38 -11.76
CA ALA A 490 -21.26 -3.78 -11.71
C ALA A 490 -21.29 -2.54 -10.80
N HIS A 491 -20.60 -2.61 -9.65
CA HIS A 491 -20.53 -1.51 -8.71
C HIS A 491 -19.81 -0.29 -9.30
N ILE A 492 -18.62 -0.45 -9.89
CA ILE A 492 -17.91 0.70 -10.48
C ILE A 492 -18.66 1.29 -11.68
N LYS A 493 -19.28 0.47 -12.54
CA LYS A 493 -20.13 0.96 -13.63
C LYS A 493 -21.30 1.80 -13.10
N GLN A 494 -21.94 1.35 -12.02
CA GLN A 494 -23.00 2.10 -11.36
C GLN A 494 -22.48 3.45 -10.83
N GLN A 495 -21.31 3.48 -10.18
CA GLN A 495 -20.73 4.71 -9.66
C GLN A 495 -20.31 5.67 -10.79
N LEU A 496 -19.71 5.17 -11.88
CA LEU A 496 -19.37 5.98 -13.06
C LEU A 496 -20.61 6.60 -13.70
N ALA A 497 -21.68 5.83 -13.86
CA ALA A 497 -22.95 6.33 -14.38
C ALA A 497 -23.56 7.40 -13.45
N ALA A 498 -23.53 7.17 -12.13
CA ALA A 498 -24.04 8.11 -11.14
C ALA A 498 -23.17 9.37 -11.00
N SER A 499 -21.89 9.30 -11.39
CA SER A 499 -20.96 10.43 -11.33
C SER A 499 -21.07 11.39 -12.52
N HIS A 500 -21.94 11.12 -13.49
CA HIS A 500 -22.06 11.96 -14.68
C HIS A 500 -22.36 13.43 -14.34
N ALA A 501 -21.49 14.32 -14.83
CA ALA A 501 -21.49 15.76 -14.54
C ALA A 501 -21.37 16.10 -13.04
N MET A 502 -20.77 15.21 -12.25
CA MET A 502 -20.50 15.42 -10.83
C MET A 502 -19.00 15.35 -10.53
N PRO A 503 -18.55 16.06 -9.48
CA PRO A 503 -17.22 15.87 -8.95
C PRO A 503 -17.00 14.43 -8.48
N THR A 504 -15.82 13.86 -8.74
CA THR A 504 -15.48 12.48 -8.38
C THR A 504 -15.60 12.25 -6.87
N GLY A 505 -15.28 13.26 -6.05
CA GLY A 505 -15.37 13.19 -4.58
C GLY A 505 -16.78 12.97 -4.02
N ASN A 506 -17.82 13.17 -4.84
CA ASN A 506 -19.19 12.94 -4.43
C ASN A 506 -19.62 11.47 -4.56
N VAL A 507 -19.16 10.78 -5.62
CA VAL A 507 -19.70 9.49 -6.04
C VAL A 507 -18.61 8.49 -6.44
N LEU A 508 -17.72 8.84 -7.37
CA LEU A 508 -16.68 7.91 -7.88
C LEU A 508 -15.56 7.64 -6.87
N LEU A 509 -15.15 8.62 -6.08
CA LEU A 509 -14.05 8.51 -5.11
C LEU A 509 -14.43 9.23 -3.81
N PRO A 510 -15.48 8.79 -3.11
CA PRO A 510 -15.95 9.47 -1.90
C PRO A 510 -14.86 9.48 -0.82
N GLY A 511 -14.58 10.66 -0.27
CA GLY A 511 -13.54 10.85 0.75
C GLY A 511 -12.12 11.02 0.21
N ASN A 512 -11.90 10.91 -1.10
CA ASN A 512 -10.59 11.21 -1.70
C ASN A 512 -10.46 12.72 -1.97
N THR A 513 -9.81 13.45 -1.07
CA THR A 513 -9.66 14.90 -1.17
C THR A 513 -8.78 15.35 -2.34
N ARG A 514 -7.79 14.52 -2.76
CA ARG A 514 -6.88 14.85 -3.87
C ARG A 514 -7.64 15.01 -5.17
N PHE A 515 -8.58 14.12 -5.46
CA PHE A 515 -9.30 14.11 -6.74
C PHE A 515 -10.71 14.66 -6.65
N ALA A 516 -11.17 15.05 -5.45
CA ALA A 516 -12.55 15.46 -5.21
C ALA A 516 -13.08 16.55 -6.16
N HIS A 517 -12.21 17.41 -6.68
CA HIS A 517 -12.53 18.50 -7.60
C HIS A 517 -12.70 18.06 -9.06
N LEU A 518 -12.14 16.92 -9.47
CA LEU A 518 -12.25 16.42 -10.84
C LEU A 518 -13.69 16.07 -11.16
N THR A 519 -14.16 16.30 -12.38
CA THR A 519 -15.54 16.01 -12.80
C THR A 519 -15.59 14.87 -13.80
N VAL A 520 -16.58 13.97 -13.70
CA VAL A 520 -16.77 12.86 -14.65
C VAL A 520 -17.79 13.25 -15.72
N ARG A 521 -17.46 13.05 -17.00
CA ARG A 521 -18.39 13.24 -18.13
C ARG A 521 -18.47 11.98 -18.97
N HIS A 522 -19.67 11.44 -19.13
CA HIS A 522 -19.89 10.26 -19.95
C HIS A 522 -19.99 10.69 -21.41
N GLN A 523 -19.21 10.07 -22.29
CA GLN A 523 -19.32 10.25 -23.73
C GLN A 523 -20.23 9.18 -24.30
N GLN A 524 -21.44 9.59 -24.68
CA GLN A 524 -22.37 8.70 -25.38
C GLN A 524 -21.75 8.23 -26.71
N ARG A 525 -21.80 6.92 -26.94
CA ARG A 525 -21.34 6.28 -28.19
C ARG A 525 -22.48 5.54 -28.86
N ASP A 526 -22.35 5.33 -30.15
CA ASP A 526 -23.28 4.51 -30.92
C ASP A 526 -23.32 3.08 -30.38
N LYS A 527 -24.51 2.47 -30.40
CA LYS A 527 -24.70 1.08 -29.97
C LYS A 527 -24.00 0.13 -30.94
N GLY A 528 -23.41 -0.93 -30.40
CA GLY A 528 -22.68 -1.94 -31.17
C GLY A 528 -21.21 -2.05 -30.75
N SER A 529 -20.45 -2.91 -31.45
CA SER A 529 -19.00 -3.00 -31.29
C SER A 529 -18.33 -1.74 -31.83
N GLN A 530 -17.29 -1.25 -31.14
CA GLN A 530 -16.52 -0.09 -31.60
C GLN A 530 -15.35 -0.49 -32.49
N SER A 531 -14.81 -1.69 -32.31
CA SER A 531 -13.83 -2.31 -33.21
C SER A 531 -13.98 -3.83 -33.23
N VAL A 532 -13.62 -4.41 -34.38
CA VAL A 532 -13.29 -5.84 -34.52
C VAL A 532 -11.88 -5.89 -35.09
N ASP A 533 -10.97 -6.49 -34.33
CA ASP A 533 -9.54 -6.51 -34.58
C ASP A 533 -9.06 -7.96 -34.69
N HIS A 534 -8.15 -8.25 -35.62
CA HIS A 534 -7.41 -9.50 -35.70
C HIS A 534 -6.01 -9.30 -35.14
N TYR A 535 -5.64 -10.10 -34.14
CA TYR A 535 -4.27 -10.16 -33.63
C TYR A 535 -3.49 -11.27 -34.34
N TRP A 536 -2.34 -10.89 -34.88
CA TRP A 536 -1.47 -11.73 -35.66
C TRP A 536 -0.27 -12.21 -34.84
N ASP A 537 0.17 -13.43 -35.10
CA ASP A 537 1.37 -14.01 -34.50
C ASP A 537 2.17 -14.83 -35.54
N LEU A 538 3.38 -15.24 -35.16
CA LEU A 538 4.27 -16.06 -35.97
C LEU A 538 3.87 -17.54 -35.88
N ALA A 539 3.71 -18.21 -37.02
CA ALA A 539 3.44 -19.64 -37.11
C ALA A 539 4.72 -20.48 -36.87
N MET A 540 5.28 -20.35 -35.67
CA MET A 540 6.50 -21.06 -35.24
C MET A 540 6.16 -22.26 -34.37
N ALA A 541 6.97 -23.33 -34.47
CA ALA A 541 6.87 -24.47 -33.56
C ALA A 541 7.36 -24.14 -32.14
N ASP A 542 8.27 -23.18 -32.01
CA ASP A 542 8.77 -22.68 -30.72
C ASP A 542 7.92 -21.51 -30.23
N HIS A 543 7.14 -21.73 -29.17
CA HIS A 543 6.30 -20.72 -28.55
C HIS A 543 7.10 -19.53 -27.98
N ALA A 544 8.38 -19.71 -27.62
CA ALA A 544 9.21 -18.60 -27.13
C ALA A 544 9.59 -17.61 -28.25
N ALA A 545 9.41 -17.99 -29.50
CA ALA A 545 9.61 -17.13 -30.67
C ALA A 545 8.36 -16.34 -31.08
N HIS A 546 7.20 -16.65 -30.51
CA HIS A 546 5.94 -15.93 -30.79
C HIS A 546 5.99 -14.50 -30.24
N LEU A 547 5.29 -13.58 -30.90
CA LEU A 547 5.23 -12.16 -30.52
C LEU A 547 4.39 -11.94 -29.28
N ILE A 548 3.23 -12.60 -29.22
CA ILE A 548 2.28 -12.38 -28.13
C ILE A 548 2.91 -12.74 -26.77
N PRO A 549 3.57 -13.90 -26.58
CA PRO A 549 4.32 -14.22 -25.35
C PRO A 549 5.41 -13.22 -24.97
N ARG A 550 5.95 -12.47 -25.94
CA ARG A 550 6.93 -11.39 -25.74
C ARG A 550 6.29 -10.04 -25.42
N MET A 551 4.98 -10.00 -25.18
CA MET A 551 4.18 -8.78 -24.95
C MET A 551 4.18 -7.82 -26.14
N MET A 552 4.39 -8.32 -27.35
CA MET A 552 4.14 -7.56 -28.57
C MET A 552 2.73 -7.87 -29.09
N SER A 553 2.12 -6.93 -29.80
CA SER A 553 0.88 -7.22 -30.50
C SER A 553 0.88 -6.59 -31.88
N MET A 554 0.66 -7.42 -32.91
CA MET A 554 0.40 -6.95 -34.28
C MET A 554 -1.10 -7.06 -34.52
N ARG A 555 -1.75 -5.93 -34.81
CA ARG A 555 -3.20 -5.81 -34.90
C ARG A 555 -3.60 -5.28 -36.27
N GLU A 556 -4.51 -6.00 -36.91
CA GLU A 556 -5.23 -5.56 -38.11
C GLU A 556 -6.66 -5.22 -37.73
N ARG A 557 -7.15 -4.04 -38.11
CA ARG A 557 -8.54 -3.65 -37.86
C ARG A 557 -9.46 -4.07 -39.00
N VAL A 558 -10.27 -5.09 -38.77
CA VAL A 558 -11.21 -5.66 -39.75
C VAL A 558 -12.46 -4.80 -39.90
N GLN A 559 -12.99 -4.32 -38.79
CA GLN A 559 -14.15 -3.43 -38.75
C GLN A 559 -13.84 -2.16 -37.98
N THR A 560 -14.07 -1.02 -38.64
CA THR A 560 -13.95 0.32 -38.06
C THR A 560 -15.32 0.89 -37.72
N SER A 561 -15.48 1.49 -36.53
CA SER A 561 -16.62 2.39 -36.28
C SER A 561 -16.46 3.71 -37.05
N SER A 562 -17.57 4.40 -37.30
CA SER A 562 -17.66 5.72 -37.97
C SER A 562 -16.85 6.84 -37.29
N PHE A 563 -16.37 6.61 -36.06
CA PHE A 563 -15.59 7.55 -35.27
C PHE A 563 -14.08 7.55 -35.60
N MET A 564 -13.59 6.50 -36.26
CA MET A 564 -12.19 6.45 -36.71
C MET A 564 -11.98 7.51 -37.80
N THR A 565 -10.96 8.34 -37.65
CA THR A 565 -10.61 9.41 -38.61
C THR A 565 -10.07 8.87 -39.94
N TRP A 566 -10.04 7.56 -40.15
CA TRP A 566 -9.41 6.92 -41.30
C TRP A 566 -10.38 5.96 -41.99
N THR A 567 -10.67 6.23 -43.25
CA THR A 567 -11.34 5.29 -44.15
C THR A 567 -10.30 4.41 -44.84
N ALA A 568 -10.25 3.16 -44.44
CA ALA A 568 -9.57 2.08 -45.14
C ALA A 568 -10.47 1.55 -46.28
N ASP A 569 -9.88 1.06 -47.36
CA ASP A 569 -10.62 0.31 -48.39
C ASP A 569 -10.37 -1.21 -48.24
N GLU A 570 -10.93 -2.03 -49.12
CA GLU A 570 -10.74 -3.49 -49.04
C GLU A 570 -9.27 -3.92 -49.22
N LYS A 571 -8.40 -3.06 -49.76
CA LYS A 571 -7.01 -3.39 -50.11
C LYS A 571 -5.99 -2.92 -49.08
N ALA A 572 -6.31 -1.89 -48.28
CA ALA A 572 -5.44 -1.37 -47.23
C ALA A 572 -6.23 -1.18 -45.93
N ARG A 573 -5.72 -1.75 -44.82
CA ARG A 573 -6.35 -1.73 -43.51
C ARG A 573 -5.57 -0.86 -42.54
N ALA A 574 -6.25 -0.40 -41.48
CA ALA A 574 -5.55 0.24 -40.36
C ALA A 574 -4.80 -0.83 -39.58
N LEU A 575 -3.48 -0.68 -39.52
CA LEU A 575 -2.56 -1.58 -38.85
C LEU A 575 -1.96 -0.90 -37.63
N ASN A 576 -1.68 -1.71 -36.63
CA ASN A 576 -1.15 -1.26 -35.36
C ASN A 576 -0.18 -2.28 -34.79
N LEU A 577 0.92 -1.80 -34.22
CA LEU A 577 1.88 -2.66 -33.57
C LEU A 577 2.32 -2.08 -32.23
N GLU A 578 2.03 -2.79 -31.15
CA GLU A 578 2.48 -2.44 -29.81
C GLU A 578 3.81 -3.16 -29.50
N LEU A 579 4.82 -2.40 -29.10
CA LEU A 579 6.05 -2.94 -28.52
C LEU A 579 5.83 -3.33 -27.05
N PRO A 580 6.73 -4.14 -26.44
CA PRO A 580 6.60 -4.52 -25.04
C PRO A 580 6.53 -3.30 -24.13
N LEU A 581 5.55 -3.33 -23.24
CA LEU A 581 5.30 -2.26 -22.28
C LEU A 581 6.37 -2.19 -21.18
N VAL A 582 6.54 -1.01 -20.61
CA VAL A 582 7.32 -0.77 -19.39
C VAL A 582 6.35 -0.37 -18.29
N ALA A 583 6.28 -1.15 -17.21
CA ALA A 583 5.44 -0.83 -16.06
C ALA A 583 6.12 0.19 -15.14
N TYR A 584 5.36 1.14 -14.63
CA TYR A 584 5.82 2.07 -13.60
C TYR A 584 5.56 1.47 -12.21
N GLU A 585 6.63 1.05 -11.55
CA GLU A 585 6.63 0.56 -10.16
C GLU A 585 5.63 -0.60 -9.89
N HIS A 586 4.92 -0.53 -8.76
CA HIS A 586 3.84 -1.44 -8.39
C HIS A 586 2.48 -1.02 -8.95
N SER A 587 2.39 0.11 -9.66
CA SER A 587 1.13 0.62 -10.19
C SER A 587 0.58 -0.23 -11.35
N GLY A 588 -0.67 0.03 -11.72
CA GLY A 588 -1.25 -0.43 -12.99
C GLY A 588 -0.86 0.42 -14.20
N VAL A 589 -0.03 1.45 -14.03
CA VAL A 589 0.40 2.35 -15.10
C VAL A 589 1.55 1.74 -15.90
N ILE A 590 1.41 1.79 -17.21
CA ILE A 590 2.38 1.32 -18.19
C ILE A 590 2.69 2.44 -19.19
N ALA A 591 3.90 2.45 -19.73
CA ALA A 591 4.25 3.13 -20.96
C ALA A 591 4.50 2.11 -22.08
N ARG A 592 4.10 2.44 -23.30
CA ARG A 592 4.43 1.65 -24.49
C ARG A 592 4.67 2.53 -25.70
N LEU A 593 5.37 1.95 -26.68
CA LEU A 593 5.44 2.48 -28.03
C LEU A 593 4.43 1.76 -28.92
N GLU A 594 3.72 2.52 -29.72
CA GLU A 594 2.64 2.03 -30.57
C GLU A 594 2.80 2.58 -32.00
N PHE A 595 3.08 1.70 -32.96
CA PHE A 595 3.07 2.04 -34.38
C PHE A 595 1.63 2.06 -34.88
N ASN A 596 1.28 3.06 -35.69
CA ASN A 596 -0.02 3.19 -36.33
C ASN A 596 0.15 3.58 -37.80
N TRP A 597 -0.41 2.79 -38.72
CA TRP A 597 -0.34 3.10 -40.15
C TRP A 597 -1.49 2.46 -40.94
N ILE A 598 -1.56 2.74 -42.24
CA ILE A 598 -2.52 2.14 -43.17
C ILE A 598 -1.74 1.47 -44.28
N ASP A 599 -1.95 0.16 -44.47
CA ASP A 599 -1.23 -0.60 -45.49
C ASP A 599 -1.94 -1.92 -45.84
N ASN A 600 -1.44 -2.59 -46.87
CA ASN A 600 -1.78 -3.96 -47.18
C ASN A 600 -0.89 -4.92 -46.37
N LEU A 601 -1.52 -5.67 -45.46
CA LEU A 601 -0.82 -6.54 -44.51
C LEU A 601 0.07 -7.60 -45.19
N ASP A 602 -0.42 -8.25 -46.25
CA ASP A 602 0.35 -9.24 -47.00
C ASP A 602 1.64 -8.65 -47.58
N THR A 603 1.55 -7.39 -48.03
CA THR A 603 2.70 -6.69 -48.59
C THR A 603 3.66 -6.23 -47.49
N THR A 604 3.16 -5.81 -46.32
CA THR A 604 4.01 -5.52 -45.15
C THR A 604 4.78 -6.78 -44.70
N PHE A 605 4.14 -7.96 -44.72
CA PHE A 605 4.81 -9.23 -44.43
C PHE A 605 5.77 -9.67 -45.52
N ALA A 606 5.47 -9.42 -46.79
CA ALA A 606 6.38 -9.73 -47.90
C ALA A 606 7.68 -8.94 -47.78
N GLU A 607 7.60 -7.64 -47.49
CA GLU A 607 8.78 -6.80 -47.27
C GLU A 607 9.63 -7.28 -46.09
N LEU A 608 9.01 -7.72 -44.99
CA LEU A 608 9.74 -8.29 -43.86
C LEU A 608 10.53 -9.57 -44.24
N ARG A 609 9.99 -10.38 -45.16
CA ARG A 609 10.65 -11.61 -45.65
C ARG A 609 11.76 -11.32 -46.65
N GLU A 610 11.56 -10.31 -47.49
CA GLU A 610 12.52 -9.91 -48.54
C GLU A 610 13.60 -8.96 -48.01
N ALA A 611 13.39 -8.38 -46.82
CA ALA A 611 14.36 -7.56 -46.14
C ALA A 611 15.65 -8.34 -45.88
N GLY A 612 16.65 -8.08 -46.72
CA GLY A 612 18.05 -8.36 -46.36
C GLY A 612 18.54 -7.38 -45.29
N ALA A 613 19.83 -7.45 -44.95
CA ALA A 613 20.50 -6.56 -43.99
C ALA A 613 20.63 -5.09 -44.45
N SER A 614 19.63 -4.52 -45.12
CA SER A 614 19.57 -3.11 -45.49
C SER A 614 19.57 -2.25 -44.22
N ALA A 615 20.44 -1.24 -44.16
CA ALA A 615 20.55 -0.37 -43.00
C ALA A 615 19.29 0.48 -42.74
N SER A 616 18.47 0.74 -43.76
CA SER A 616 17.30 1.63 -43.65
C SER A 616 16.00 1.00 -44.14
N THR A 617 14.88 1.34 -43.49
CA THR A 617 13.53 0.88 -43.79
C THR A 617 12.47 1.85 -43.24
N ASP A 618 11.31 1.88 -43.86
CA ASP A 618 10.11 2.60 -43.41
C ASP A 618 8.99 1.66 -42.94
N ASN A 619 9.21 0.34 -42.99
CA ASN A 619 8.24 -0.68 -42.61
C ASN A 619 8.25 -0.90 -41.06
N PRO A 620 7.14 -0.62 -40.35
CA PRO A 620 7.05 -0.77 -38.89
C PRO A 620 7.38 -2.15 -38.36
N LEU A 621 7.03 -3.23 -39.07
CA LEU A 621 7.30 -4.59 -38.62
C LEU A 621 8.81 -4.89 -38.64
N LEU A 622 9.52 -4.41 -39.65
CA LEU A 622 10.98 -4.58 -39.71
C LEU A 622 11.69 -3.75 -38.65
N LEU A 623 11.24 -2.52 -38.41
CA LEU A 623 11.74 -1.68 -37.31
C LEU A 623 11.53 -2.35 -35.94
N ALA A 624 10.33 -2.86 -35.69
CA ALA A 624 10.01 -3.58 -34.46
C ALA A 624 10.85 -4.85 -34.30
N ALA A 625 11.03 -5.63 -35.38
CA ALA A 625 11.88 -6.82 -35.36
C ALA A 625 13.33 -6.49 -34.97
N ARG A 626 13.89 -5.40 -35.50
CA ARG A 626 15.23 -4.90 -35.16
C ARG A 626 15.34 -4.44 -33.71
N ILE A 627 14.37 -3.67 -33.23
CA ILE A 627 14.33 -3.19 -31.84
C ILE A 627 14.31 -4.37 -30.85
N MET A 628 13.66 -5.46 -31.25
CA MET A 628 13.40 -6.63 -30.41
C MET A 628 14.37 -7.79 -30.66
N ASP A 629 15.40 -7.59 -31.47
CA ASP A 629 16.37 -8.62 -31.89
C ASP A 629 15.68 -9.90 -32.41
N ILE A 630 14.55 -9.74 -33.12
CA ILE A 630 13.86 -10.84 -33.79
C ILE A 630 14.58 -11.09 -35.11
N ARG A 631 14.96 -12.35 -35.38
CA ARG A 631 15.68 -12.72 -36.60
C ARG A 631 14.88 -12.32 -37.83
N GLU A 632 15.46 -11.44 -38.64
CA GLU A 632 14.96 -11.07 -39.96
C GLU A 632 14.96 -12.31 -40.88
N GLY A 633 13.92 -12.48 -41.69
CA GLY A 633 13.88 -13.51 -42.73
C GLY A 633 13.49 -14.94 -42.28
N ASP A 634 12.89 -15.14 -41.11
CA ASP A 634 12.31 -16.45 -40.77
C ASP A 634 11.09 -16.75 -41.68
N PRO A 635 11.05 -17.88 -42.42
CA PRO A 635 9.94 -18.24 -43.29
C PRO A 635 8.64 -18.59 -42.55
N ALA A 636 8.63 -18.58 -41.21
CA ALA A 636 7.40 -18.80 -40.45
C ALA A 636 6.31 -17.83 -40.91
N GLY A 637 5.22 -18.39 -41.44
CA GLY A 637 4.08 -17.62 -41.89
C GLY A 637 3.48 -16.82 -40.75
N TRP A 638 2.97 -15.63 -41.04
CA TRP A 638 2.13 -14.91 -40.08
C TRP A 638 0.73 -15.45 -40.17
N ILE A 639 0.10 -15.69 -39.02
CA ILE A 639 -1.27 -16.19 -38.96
C ILE A 639 -2.12 -15.31 -38.04
N PRO A 640 -3.38 -15.06 -38.40
CA PRO A 640 -4.31 -14.43 -37.47
C PRO A 640 -4.63 -15.45 -36.38
N LEU A 641 -4.40 -15.10 -35.12
CA LEU A 641 -4.55 -16.01 -33.99
C LEU A 641 -5.86 -15.75 -33.24
N ILE A 642 -6.16 -14.48 -32.98
CA ILE A 642 -7.29 -14.04 -32.15
C ILE A 642 -8.12 -13.01 -32.92
N GLU A 643 -9.44 -13.12 -32.86
CA GLU A 643 -10.37 -12.03 -33.14
C GLU A 643 -10.82 -11.38 -31.83
N HIS A 644 -10.64 -10.06 -31.72
CA HIS A 644 -10.93 -9.25 -30.55
C HIS A 644 -12.03 -8.25 -30.90
N THR A 645 -13.16 -8.32 -30.20
CA THR A 645 -14.24 -7.35 -30.34
C THR A 645 -14.34 -6.50 -29.08
N THR A 646 -14.26 -5.18 -29.21
CA THR A 646 -14.36 -4.25 -28.07
C THR A 646 -15.70 -3.53 -28.06
N TYR A 647 -16.35 -3.54 -26.89
CA TYR A 647 -17.49 -2.69 -26.54
C TYR A 647 -17.07 -1.70 -25.46
N ARG A 648 -17.01 -0.40 -25.77
CA ARG A 648 -16.40 0.64 -24.93
C ARG A 648 -17.42 1.64 -24.41
N GLU A 649 -17.47 1.78 -23.10
CA GLU A 649 -18.03 2.96 -22.42
C GLU A 649 -16.87 3.94 -22.16
N LYS A 650 -17.02 5.21 -22.56
CA LYS A 650 -15.96 6.22 -22.41
C LYS A 650 -16.40 7.34 -21.49
N TYR A 651 -15.54 7.69 -20.54
CA TYR A 651 -15.71 8.79 -19.61
C TYR A 651 -14.51 9.74 -19.73
N HIS A 652 -14.77 11.03 -19.63
CA HIS A 652 -13.77 12.07 -19.51
C HIS A 652 -13.70 12.50 -18.05
N ILE A 653 -12.49 12.57 -17.52
CA ILE A 653 -12.21 13.10 -16.19
C ILE A 653 -11.60 14.49 -16.42
N THR A 654 -12.33 15.52 -16.04
CA THR A 654 -11.97 16.91 -16.33
C THR A 654 -11.55 17.67 -15.09
N ASP A 655 -10.54 18.52 -15.23
CA ASP A 655 -10.21 19.57 -14.26
C ASP A 655 -10.52 20.93 -14.91
N ASN A 656 -11.37 21.75 -14.27
CA ASN A 656 -11.81 23.05 -14.79
C ASN A 656 -12.19 23.01 -16.29
N ASP A 657 -13.08 22.07 -16.66
CA ASP A 657 -13.55 21.81 -18.03
C ASP A 657 -12.53 21.25 -19.03
N SER A 658 -11.25 21.13 -18.65
CA SER A 658 -10.21 20.54 -19.50
C SER A 658 -10.10 19.04 -19.24
N ASP A 659 -10.10 18.23 -20.31
CA ASP A 659 -9.90 16.78 -20.19
C ASP A 659 -8.50 16.50 -19.64
N LEU A 660 -8.44 15.85 -18.48
CA LEU A 660 -7.21 15.40 -17.85
C LEU A 660 -6.96 13.92 -18.16
N PHE A 661 -7.98 13.09 -17.95
CA PHE A 661 -7.93 11.65 -18.26
C PHE A 661 -9.13 11.20 -19.09
N HIS A 662 -8.92 10.17 -19.89
CA HIS A 662 -9.94 9.34 -20.48
C HIS A 662 -10.01 8.02 -19.72
N LEU A 663 -11.16 7.71 -19.14
CA LEU A 663 -11.45 6.42 -18.53
C LEU A 663 -12.33 5.62 -19.49
N ASN A 664 -11.82 4.48 -19.97
CA ASN A 664 -12.54 3.55 -20.83
C ASN A 664 -12.91 2.30 -20.03
N VAL A 665 -14.16 1.86 -20.10
CA VAL A 665 -14.59 0.55 -19.63
C VAL A 665 -14.84 -0.33 -20.86
N ASP A 666 -13.90 -1.21 -21.13
CA ASP A 666 -13.84 -2.05 -22.33
C ASP A 666 -14.34 -3.44 -22.02
N HIS A 667 -15.56 -3.76 -22.45
CA HIS A 667 -16.03 -5.13 -22.48
C HIS A 667 -15.50 -5.82 -23.74
N VAL A 668 -14.70 -6.85 -23.55
CA VAL A 668 -13.97 -7.55 -24.61
C VAL A 668 -14.57 -8.93 -24.82
N VAL A 669 -14.75 -9.29 -26.10
CA VAL A 669 -15.01 -10.66 -26.54
C VAL A 669 -13.85 -11.08 -27.42
N ALA A 670 -13.07 -12.06 -26.94
CA ALA A 670 -11.94 -12.62 -27.65
C ALA A 670 -12.27 -14.03 -28.14
N GLN A 671 -11.97 -14.32 -29.40
CA GLN A 671 -12.17 -15.63 -30.00
C GLN A 671 -10.87 -16.13 -30.62
N SER A 672 -10.45 -17.35 -30.28
CA SER A 672 -9.40 -18.03 -31.03
C SER A 672 -9.91 -18.40 -32.42
N LEU A 673 -9.19 -17.93 -33.44
CA LEU A 673 -9.48 -18.26 -34.84
C LEU A 673 -9.10 -19.70 -35.21
N LYS A 674 -8.24 -20.33 -34.40
CA LYS A 674 -7.80 -21.71 -34.58
C LYS A 674 -8.73 -22.71 -33.90
N SER A 675 -9.05 -22.48 -32.63
CA SER A 675 -9.82 -23.42 -31.80
C SER A 675 -11.30 -23.06 -31.68
N GLY A 676 -11.70 -21.84 -32.08
CA GLY A 676 -13.05 -21.32 -31.95
C GLY A 676 -13.45 -20.98 -30.51
N ARG A 677 -12.55 -21.15 -29.53
CA ARG A 677 -12.81 -20.87 -28.11
C ARG A 677 -13.03 -19.37 -27.90
N ILE A 678 -14.04 -19.04 -27.10
CA ILE A 678 -14.42 -17.66 -26.79
C ILE A 678 -14.12 -17.39 -25.31
N ALA A 679 -13.57 -16.21 -25.04
CA ALA A 679 -13.40 -15.65 -23.72
C ALA A 679 -13.98 -14.24 -23.67
N THR A 680 -14.48 -13.84 -22.51
CA THR A 680 -14.98 -12.47 -22.27
C THR A 680 -14.39 -11.92 -21.00
N TYR A 681 -14.04 -10.64 -21.00
CA TYR A 681 -13.60 -9.93 -19.80
C TYR A 681 -13.88 -8.44 -19.93
N THR A 682 -13.64 -7.69 -18.85
CA THR A 682 -13.75 -6.23 -18.89
C THR A 682 -12.48 -5.59 -18.35
N ASP A 683 -11.93 -4.65 -19.12
CA ASP A 683 -10.81 -3.80 -18.73
C ASP A 683 -11.28 -2.39 -18.41
N ILE A 684 -10.60 -1.75 -17.48
CA ILE A 684 -10.77 -0.34 -17.13
C ILE A 684 -9.44 0.34 -17.40
N ASP A 685 -9.38 1.07 -18.51
CA ASP A 685 -8.19 1.79 -18.96
C ASP A 685 -8.30 3.26 -18.58
N VAL A 686 -7.27 3.83 -17.96
CA VAL A 686 -7.18 5.28 -17.70
C VAL A 686 -5.99 5.83 -18.47
N ALA A 687 -6.25 6.69 -19.46
CA ALA A 687 -5.21 7.29 -20.29
C ALA A 687 -5.21 8.82 -20.12
N PRO A 688 -4.06 9.50 -20.14
CA PRO A 688 -4.00 10.96 -20.14
C PRO A 688 -4.58 11.54 -21.43
N ALA A 689 -5.23 12.70 -21.28
CA ALA A 689 -5.73 13.51 -22.39
C ALA A 689 -4.78 14.69 -22.72
N VAL A 690 -3.70 14.84 -21.93
CA VAL A 690 -2.67 15.87 -22.04
C VAL A 690 -1.27 15.23 -22.12
N LEU A 691 -0.25 16.01 -22.50
CA LEU A 691 1.17 15.58 -22.48
C LEU A 691 1.54 15.04 -21.10
N VAL A 692 2.20 13.88 -21.07
CA VAL A 692 2.68 13.28 -19.82
C VAL A 692 4.02 13.87 -19.43
N ASP A 693 3.99 14.87 -18.56
CA ASP A 693 5.14 15.24 -17.73
C ASP A 693 5.11 14.46 -16.40
N ASP A 694 6.10 14.69 -15.53
CA ASP A 694 6.21 14.01 -14.23
C ASP A 694 4.94 14.21 -13.39
N GLY A 695 4.35 15.42 -13.40
CA GLY A 695 3.16 15.74 -12.62
C GLY A 695 1.89 15.03 -13.13
N VAL A 696 1.74 14.91 -14.45
CA VAL A 696 0.64 14.17 -15.07
C VAL A 696 0.80 12.66 -14.82
N LEU A 697 2.02 12.13 -14.91
CA LEU A 697 2.29 10.73 -14.61
C LEU A 697 1.96 10.39 -13.15
N ASP A 698 2.42 11.20 -12.20
CA ASP A 698 2.16 11.02 -10.77
C ASP A 698 0.66 11.11 -10.46
N THR A 699 -0.05 12.00 -11.16
CA THR A 699 -1.50 12.12 -11.03
C THR A 699 -2.21 10.88 -11.60
N LEU A 700 -1.76 10.34 -12.74
CA LEU A 700 -2.29 9.11 -13.33
C LEU A 700 -2.08 7.91 -12.41
N VAL A 701 -0.88 7.75 -11.84
CA VAL A 701 -0.55 6.69 -10.87
C VAL A 701 -1.46 6.80 -9.65
N ALA A 702 -1.54 7.97 -9.01
CA ALA A 702 -2.34 8.14 -7.81
C ALA A 702 -3.85 8.00 -8.05
N PHE A 703 -4.35 8.46 -9.21
CA PHE A 703 -5.75 8.32 -9.58
C PHE A 703 -6.12 6.85 -9.82
N SER A 704 -5.28 6.10 -10.54
CA SER A 704 -5.48 4.66 -10.77
C SER A 704 -5.45 3.85 -9.47
N GLN A 705 -4.51 4.14 -8.57
CA GLN A 705 -4.44 3.52 -7.23
C GLN A 705 -5.68 3.86 -6.38
N SER A 706 -6.23 5.06 -6.52
CA SER A 706 -7.45 5.45 -5.82
C SER A 706 -8.66 4.65 -6.32
N LEU A 707 -8.75 4.39 -7.62
CA LEU A 707 -9.77 3.50 -8.19
C LEU A 707 -9.57 2.04 -7.73
N GLU A 708 -8.33 1.55 -7.72
CA GLU A 708 -7.99 0.23 -7.18
C GLU A 708 -8.46 0.07 -5.74
N ASN A 709 -8.08 1.00 -4.86
CA ASN A 709 -8.43 0.93 -3.44
C ASN A 709 -9.94 1.09 -3.19
N ALA A 710 -10.61 1.99 -3.93
CA ALA A 710 -12.03 2.23 -3.74
C ALA A 710 -12.90 1.03 -4.17
N TYR A 711 -12.46 0.28 -5.17
CA TYR A 711 -13.29 -0.73 -5.83
C TYR A 711 -12.72 -2.16 -5.77
N GLY A 712 -11.51 -2.38 -5.25
CA GLY A 712 -10.86 -3.68 -5.28
C GLY A 712 -10.49 -4.13 -6.70
N LEU A 713 -10.07 -3.18 -7.55
CA LEU A 713 -9.56 -3.48 -8.89
C LEU A 713 -8.13 -4.05 -8.79
N VAL A 714 -7.67 -4.69 -9.86
CA VAL A 714 -6.34 -5.30 -9.93
C VAL A 714 -5.60 -4.76 -11.16
N PRO A 715 -4.35 -4.31 -11.01
CA PRO A 715 -3.46 -3.97 -12.12
C PRO A 715 -3.31 -5.09 -13.16
N VAL A 716 -3.37 -4.75 -14.44
CA VAL A 716 -3.16 -5.68 -15.57
C VAL A 716 -1.84 -5.34 -16.26
N ARG A 717 -0.85 -6.22 -16.18
CA ARG A 717 0.50 -6.01 -16.71
C ARG A 717 0.78 -6.76 -18.02
N ALA A 718 -0.26 -6.99 -18.80
CA ALA A 718 -0.17 -7.71 -20.06
C ALA A 718 -0.79 -6.88 -21.19
N THR A 719 -0.42 -7.19 -22.43
CA THR A 719 -1.17 -6.70 -23.61
C THR A 719 -2.53 -7.37 -23.69
N LYS A 720 -3.50 -6.70 -24.33
CA LYS A 720 -4.81 -7.30 -24.60
C LYS A 720 -4.67 -8.59 -25.40
N ALA A 721 -3.82 -8.57 -26.43
CA ALA A 721 -3.47 -9.77 -27.22
C ALA A 721 -2.94 -10.94 -26.37
N TRP A 722 -2.04 -10.68 -25.41
CA TRP A 722 -1.53 -11.71 -24.50
C TRP A 722 -2.65 -12.28 -23.63
N ARG A 723 -3.49 -11.42 -23.07
CA ARG A 723 -4.61 -11.84 -22.22
C ARG A 723 -5.64 -12.63 -23.01
N ASP A 724 -5.96 -12.21 -24.22
CA ASP A 724 -6.86 -12.91 -25.13
C ASP A 724 -6.34 -14.31 -25.44
N ALA A 725 -5.07 -14.43 -25.82
CA ALA A 725 -4.43 -15.70 -26.13
C ALA A 725 -4.36 -16.62 -24.89
N TYR A 726 -4.11 -16.07 -23.71
CA TYR A 726 -4.15 -16.83 -22.45
C TYR A 726 -5.56 -17.35 -22.13
N LEU A 727 -6.58 -16.49 -22.17
CA LEU A 727 -7.95 -16.85 -21.79
C LEU A 727 -8.63 -17.79 -22.80
N THR A 728 -8.28 -17.69 -24.07
CA THR A 728 -8.76 -18.61 -25.13
C THR A 728 -7.96 -19.92 -25.19
N GLY A 729 -6.83 -20.00 -24.48
CA GLY A 729 -5.98 -21.18 -24.38
C GLY A 729 -5.03 -21.39 -25.56
N GLU A 730 -4.70 -20.33 -26.29
CA GLU A 730 -3.63 -20.33 -27.29
C GLU A 730 -2.24 -20.22 -26.66
N LEU A 731 -2.15 -19.75 -25.40
CA LEU A 731 -0.93 -19.83 -24.58
C LEU A 731 -0.96 -21.04 -23.63
N PRO A 732 0.15 -21.80 -23.50
CA PRO A 732 0.23 -22.92 -22.58
C PRO A 732 0.11 -22.45 -21.11
N LEU A 733 -0.64 -23.20 -20.28
CA LEU A 733 -0.94 -22.89 -18.87
C LEU A 733 0.29 -22.88 -17.91
N GLY A 734 1.51 -22.95 -18.44
CA GLY A 734 2.75 -23.06 -17.66
C GLY A 734 3.45 -21.74 -17.33
N GLU A 735 3.09 -20.63 -17.97
CA GLU A 735 3.74 -19.32 -17.75
C GLU A 735 2.76 -18.32 -17.13
N LYS A 736 2.54 -18.41 -15.81
CA LYS A 736 2.05 -17.26 -15.05
C LYS A 736 3.23 -16.31 -14.85
N LYS A 737 3.29 -15.23 -15.64
CA LYS A 737 4.20 -14.09 -15.40
C LYS A 737 3.49 -13.00 -14.62
#